data_AF-E8X606-F1
#
_entry.id   AF-E8X606-F1
#
_cell.length_a   1.000
_cell.length_b   1.000
_cell.length_c   1.000
_cell.angle_alpha   90.00
_cell.angle_beta   90.00
_cell.angle_gamma   90.00
#
_symmetry.space_group_name_H-M   'P 1'
#
loop_
_entity.id
_entity.type
_entity.pdbx_description
1 polymer ?
#
loop_
_entity_poly.entity_id
_entity_poly.type
_entity_poly.pdbx_seq_one_letter_code
_entity_poly.pdbx_strand_id
1 'polypeptide(L)'
;MGLSAVSTKPASRTLRRVLLTATTAALTCAAALLAQASTAAAPTPQTPAPAPQTAAPTTKITTPTTPTVPLQVPPANFDLEARSNQVLAHLSAVIRYYRTAVTPIQKVGEPTDALYREEAVSDAKLIAAYAFQSGIAEAKLLAAYQKQQPDTPNAAPSDGKQPPVGEAQKLQTTLIGVNKRTEDLKTQQKTLEDQLQSAKSAEIPTLRAQIEQVQGALQLNVAMSDALSKIVSMSDTQGQAGLAGDIEQLSRTAPELTDPKSKVVPAPLENLSAARSAGVSSQATVLFQLLSTRRDIDQWTQETDALHAQALALRTPVTDTLRGTIRKGQDLSQQAADGTIAPPPAAPSAIPAVKLTAAQAQAAQAAAAAAGLAQLKQTRATFDSITATFKVLSDAAVPLSQEIITLEQSRANLVAWRLAVDSEYHSVMRSLLLRILVIAIALGALFIIGEVWRRATSRYVHDLRRRRQFLGMRRIVIGFLSGLVLILGFVNQFNSLATFAGFITAGIAVGLQTILLSVAAYFFIIGRYGVRVGDRITVAGVTGDVIEVGLVRFYVMELAGNGLELQTTGRVAVFSNAILFQAGTPLYKQMPGTDYAWHELTVKLQDSADYRHAAKVLLGGVEKIYAGYKQLIEQQHRNVQAGVDAAIDAPTVESRVLLVDGGLQLLVRFPVEIRDASLVTQQVSEALIALIQGDEAVKQAVAAAPVIKAAVKG
;
A
#
# COMPACT_ATOMS: atom_id res chain seq x y z
N MET A 1 35.53 -5.60 -57.51
CA MET A 1 34.60 -6.72 -57.29
C MET A 1 34.77 -7.24 -55.87
N GLY A 2 33.68 -7.41 -55.12
CA GLY A 2 33.68 -8.10 -53.81
C GLY A 2 33.36 -7.23 -52.61
N LEU A 3 32.06 -7.07 -52.30
CA LEU A 3 31.54 -6.69 -50.98
C LEU A 3 31.77 -7.83 -49.97
N SER A 4 32.10 -7.53 -48.71
CA SER A 4 31.33 -7.96 -47.53
C SER A 4 31.99 -7.66 -46.17
N ALA A 5 31.13 -7.20 -45.25
CA ALA A 5 31.10 -7.49 -43.82
C ALA A 5 32.29 -7.09 -42.92
N VAL A 6 32.20 -5.88 -42.34
CA VAL A 6 32.85 -5.56 -41.05
C VAL A 6 31.94 -6.08 -39.93
N SER A 7 32.32 -7.23 -39.38
CA SER A 7 31.71 -7.87 -38.21
C SER A 7 32.48 -7.45 -36.94
N THR A 8 31.87 -6.59 -36.12
CA THR A 8 32.38 -6.26 -34.78
C THR A 8 31.84 -7.25 -33.76
N LYS A 9 32.71 -8.18 -33.35
CA LYS A 9 32.56 -9.04 -32.16
C LYS A 9 32.34 -8.18 -30.88
N PRO A 10 31.44 -8.56 -29.97
CA PRO A 10 31.31 -7.87 -28.69
C PRO A 10 32.38 -8.35 -27.69
N ALA A 11 33.09 -7.39 -27.09
CA ALA A 11 34.01 -7.59 -25.98
C ALA A 11 33.25 -7.93 -24.69
N SER A 12 32.76 -9.16 -24.58
CA SER A 12 32.02 -9.67 -23.42
C SER A 12 32.87 -10.64 -22.59
N ARG A 13 34.08 -10.25 -22.14
CA ARG A 13 34.89 -11.14 -21.28
C ARG A 13 35.85 -10.48 -20.27
N THR A 14 36.00 -9.17 -20.25
CA THR A 14 36.92 -8.47 -19.32
C THR A 14 36.26 -7.82 -18.11
N LEU A 15 34.93 -7.69 -18.06
CA LEU A 15 34.21 -7.14 -16.89
C LEU A 15 33.73 -8.21 -15.89
N ARG A 16 33.79 -9.49 -16.26
CA ARG A 16 33.39 -10.61 -15.38
C ARG A 16 34.51 -11.10 -14.45
N ARG A 17 35.75 -10.63 -14.64
CA ARG A 17 36.91 -10.97 -13.79
C ARG A 17 37.23 -9.93 -12.71
N VAL A 18 36.72 -8.70 -12.81
CA VAL A 18 36.88 -7.68 -11.76
C VAL A 18 35.79 -7.79 -10.69
N LEU A 19 34.63 -8.37 -11.02
CA LEU A 19 33.54 -8.56 -10.07
C LEU A 19 33.68 -9.84 -9.20
N LEU A 20 34.62 -10.73 -9.52
CA LEU A 20 34.85 -11.98 -8.77
C LEU A 20 36.03 -11.92 -7.79
N THR A 21 36.81 -10.83 -7.79
CA THR A 21 37.93 -10.62 -6.86
C THR A 21 37.60 -9.65 -5.72
N ALA A 22 36.45 -8.96 -5.78
CA ALA A 22 36.00 -8.07 -4.71
C ALA A 22 35.07 -8.76 -3.69
N THR A 23 34.46 -9.90 -4.06
CA THR A 23 33.56 -10.67 -3.18
C THR A 23 34.30 -11.66 -2.28
N THR A 24 35.58 -11.95 -2.53
CA THR A 24 36.43 -12.80 -1.68
C THR A 24 37.23 -12.03 -0.63
N ALA A 25 37.33 -10.70 -0.71
CA ALA A 25 38.01 -9.86 0.29
C ALA A 25 37.08 -9.35 1.42
N ALA A 26 35.77 -9.30 1.18
CA ALA A 26 34.79 -8.91 2.21
C ALA A 26 34.36 -10.08 3.13
N LEU A 27 34.50 -11.32 2.66
CA LEU A 27 34.18 -12.53 3.44
C LEU A 27 35.34 -13.00 4.35
N THR A 28 36.57 -12.51 4.13
CA THR A 28 37.75 -12.83 4.94
C THR A 28 37.98 -11.83 6.09
N CYS A 29 37.35 -10.66 6.07
CA CYS A 29 37.49 -9.66 7.13
C CYS A 29 36.47 -9.83 8.28
N ALA A 30 35.30 -10.44 8.02
CA ALA A 30 34.29 -10.71 9.05
C ALA A 30 34.61 -11.95 9.91
N ALA A 31 35.49 -12.84 9.45
CA ALA A 31 35.94 -14.03 10.19
C ALA A 31 37.15 -13.77 11.11
N ALA A 32 37.81 -12.61 10.99
CA ALA A 32 39.01 -12.26 11.77
C ALA A 32 38.72 -11.43 13.04
N LEU A 33 37.51 -10.87 13.21
CA LEU A 33 37.13 -10.12 14.41
C LEU A 33 36.22 -10.89 15.40
N LEU A 34 35.76 -12.09 15.03
CA LEU A 34 34.99 -12.99 15.90
C LEU A 34 35.82 -14.16 16.46
N ALA A 35 37.13 -14.18 16.20
CA ALA A 35 38.05 -15.24 16.61
C ALA A 35 39.07 -14.81 17.71
N GLN A 36 38.81 -13.73 18.46
CA GLN A 36 39.70 -13.26 19.55
C GLN A 36 39.10 -13.25 20.96
N ALA A 37 37.93 -13.86 21.19
CA ALA A 37 37.38 -13.98 22.54
C ALA A 37 36.77 -15.36 22.80
N SER A 38 37.56 -16.42 22.63
CA SER A 38 37.37 -17.70 23.32
C SER A 38 38.39 -18.73 22.82
N THR A 39 39.36 -19.09 23.66
CA THR A 39 39.83 -20.49 23.82
C THR A 39 40.89 -20.61 24.94
N ALA A 40 40.57 -21.46 25.93
CA ALA A 40 41.42 -22.38 26.71
C ALA A 40 42.47 -21.78 27.71
N ALA A 41 42.77 -22.32 28.90
CA ALA A 41 42.42 -23.57 29.61
C ALA A 41 42.64 -23.46 31.16
N ALA A 42 42.04 -24.40 31.91
CA ALA A 42 42.01 -24.63 33.37
C ALA A 42 43.30 -25.28 33.97
N PRO A 43 43.40 -25.87 35.21
CA PRO A 43 42.71 -25.74 36.53
C PRO A 43 43.68 -25.57 37.76
N THR A 44 43.12 -25.50 38.98
CA THR A 44 43.64 -25.33 40.39
C THR A 44 44.78 -26.25 40.89
N PRO A 45 45.55 -25.90 41.97
CA PRO A 45 45.20 -26.29 43.37
C PRO A 45 45.70 -25.39 44.56
N GLN A 46 44.86 -25.38 45.64
CA GLN A 46 45.17 -25.44 47.09
C GLN A 46 45.63 -24.22 47.95
N THR A 47 44.89 -24.08 49.07
CA THR A 47 45.00 -23.29 50.33
C THR A 47 46.24 -23.69 51.20
N PRO A 48 46.69 -22.91 52.23
CA PRO A 48 45.96 -22.73 53.51
C PRO A 48 46.10 -21.33 54.20
N ALA A 49 45.18 -21.03 55.13
CA ALA A 49 45.24 -19.94 56.11
C ALA A 49 46.24 -20.26 57.26
N PRO A 50 46.62 -19.29 58.13
CA PRO A 50 45.79 -19.04 59.32
C PRO A 50 45.68 -17.56 59.79
N ALA A 51 44.56 -17.28 60.46
CA ALA A 51 44.24 -16.14 61.33
C ALA A 51 45.05 -16.24 62.67
N PRO A 52 44.95 -15.38 63.72
CA PRO A 52 43.70 -14.73 64.19
C PRO A 52 43.78 -13.42 65.05
N GLN A 53 42.59 -13.04 65.56
CA GLN A 53 42.30 -12.46 66.89
C GLN A 53 42.47 -10.93 67.08
N THR A 54 41.57 -10.16 67.73
CA THR A 54 40.35 -10.38 68.56
C THR A 54 39.69 -8.98 68.69
N ALA A 55 38.39 -8.72 68.53
CA ALA A 55 37.22 -8.97 69.40
C ALA A 55 36.37 -7.68 69.58
N ALA A 56 35.05 -7.90 69.70
CA ALA A 56 33.88 -7.02 69.96
C ALA A 56 34.00 -6.11 71.23
N PRO A 57 32.97 -5.43 71.83
CA PRO A 57 31.48 -5.30 71.73
C PRO A 57 30.61 -4.83 70.57
N THR A 58 29.43 -5.45 70.49
CA THR A 58 28.09 -4.99 70.13
C THR A 58 27.63 -3.60 70.60
N THR A 59 26.76 -2.93 69.81
CA THR A 59 25.42 -2.48 70.29
C THR A 59 24.46 -2.04 69.16
N LYS A 60 23.39 -2.83 68.98
CA LYS A 60 21.99 -2.47 68.66
C LYS A 60 21.74 -1.21 67.80
N ILE A 61 21.34 -1.40 66.53
CA ILE A 61 20.56 -0.43 65.77
C ILE A 61 19.10 -0.88 65.79
N THR A 62 18.31 -0.20 66.61
CA THR A 62 16.86 -0.13 66.54
C THR A 62 16.42 0.49 65.21
N THR A 63 15.41 -0.13 64.63
CA THR A 63 14.49 0.41 63.63
C THR A 63 14.05 1.84 63.98
N PRO A 64 14.08 2.81 63.04
CA PRO A 64 13.57 4.13 63.30
C PRO A 64 12.04 4.04 63.36
N THR A 65 11.50 4.27 64.55
CA THR A 65 10.14 4.82 64.66
C THR A 65 10.14 6.09 63.83
N THR A 66 9.41 6.10 62.72
CA THR A 66 9.18 7.30 61.90
C THR A 66 8.64 8.39 62.83
N PRO A 67 9.42 9.43 63.18
CA PRO A 67 8.78 10.68 63.48
C PRO A 67 8.20 11.11 62.13
N THR A 68 6.97 11.59 62.10
CA THR A 68 6.50 12.38 60.96
C THR A 68 7.37 13.63 60.96
N VAL A 69 8.53 13.56 60.31
CA VAL A 69 9.47 14.67 60.22
C VAL A 69 8.89 15.62 59.16
N PRO A 70 8.54 16.86 59.52
CA PRO A 70 8.02 17.82 58.55
C PRO A 70 9.11 18.10 57.50
N LEU A 71 8.73 18.04 56.22
CA LEU A 71 9.54 18.60 55.15
C LEU A 71 9.67 20.10 55.44
N GLN A 72 10.87 20.64 55.32
CA GLN A 72 11.10 22.02 55.68
C GLN A 72 10.44 22.94 54.64
N VAL A 73 9.68 23.90 55.15
CA VAL A 73 8.80 24.84 54.41
C VAL A 73 9.48 25.36 53.12
N PRO A 74 8.76 25.36 51.98
CA PRO A 74 9.29 25.91 50.72
C PRO A 74 9.62 27.40 50.88
N PRO A 75 10.47 27.98 50.01
CA PRO A 75 10.71 29.43 50.01
C PRO A 75 9.37 30.17 49.93
N ALA A 76 9.28 31.33 50.61
CA ALA A 76 8.05 32.07 50.91
C ALA A 76 7.17 32.52 49.71
N ASN A 77 7.54 32.18 48.47
CA ASN A 77 6.85 32.54 47.23
C ASN A 77 6.48 31.32 46.35
N PHE A 78 6.35 30.13 46.92
CA PHE A 78 6.04 28.91 46.16
C PHE A 78 4.52 28.77 45.93
N ASP A 79 4.06 29.19 44.76
CA ASP A 79 2.67 28.99 44.32
C ASP A 79 2.46 27.52 43.90
N LEU A 80 1.74 26.77 44.73
CA LEU A 80 1.44 25.35 44.50
C LEU A 80 0.57 25.13 43.25
N GLU A 81 -0.41 26.01 43.01
CA GLU A 81 -1.37 25.87 41.89
C GLU A 81 -0.69 26.20 40.55
N ALA A 82 0.15 27.24 40.53
CA ALA A 82 0.93 27.58 39.34
C ALA A 82 1.86 26.42 38.94
N ARG A 83 2.47 25.72 39.90
CA ARG A 83 3.36 24.60 39.62
C ARG A 83 2.61 23.34 39.17
N SER A 84 1.48 23.00 39.78
CA SER A 84 0.66 21.87 39.32
C SER A 84 0.20 22.08 37.88
N ASN A 85 -0.20 23.31 37.52
CA ASN A 85 -0.59 23.66 36.17
C ASN A 85 0.57 23.56 35.17
N GLN A 86 1.79 23.95 35.55
CA GLN A 86 2.98 23.81 34.71
C GLN A 86 3.33 22.34 34.43
N VAL A 87 3.23 21.47 35.45
CA VAL A 87 3.48 20.02 35.30
C VAL A 87 2.43 19.39 34.37
N LEU A 88 1.15 19.73 34.53
CA LEU A 88 0.09 19.23 33.64
C LEU A 88 0.24 19.75 32.21
N ALA A 89 0.60 21.02 32.04
CA ALA A 89 0.86 21.60 30.73
C ALA A 89 2.01 20.85 30.01
N HIS A 90 3.12 20.61 30.72
CA HIS A 90 4.26 19.85 30.20
C HIS A 90 3.87 18.42 29.80
N LEU A 91 3.20 17.68 30.68
CA LEU A 91 2.77 16.31 30.39
C LEU A 91 1.80 16.25 29.20
N SER A 92 0.88 17.21 29.09
CA SER A 92 -0.03 17.29 27.94
C SER A 92 0.72 17.57 26.63
N ALA A 93 1.76 18.42 26.66
CA ALA A 93 2.61 18.71 25.52
C ALA A 93 3.44 17.49 25.11
N VAL A 94 3.96 16.72 26.07
CA VAL A 94 4.69 15.47 25.84
C VAL A 94 3.81 14.40 25.19
N ILE A 95 2.54 14.26 25.61
CA ILE A 95 1.59 13.35 24.96
C ILE A 95 1.35 13.77 23.50
N ARG A 96 1.15 15.07 23.25
CA ARG A 96 0.98 15.58 21.88
C ARG A 96 2.21 15.28 21.03
N TYR A 97 3.41 15.51 21.56
CA TYR A 97 4.67 15.22 20.90
C TYR A 97 4.83 13.73 20.55
N TYR A 98 4.53 12.83 21.49
CA TYR A 98 4.54 11.39 21.23
C TYR A 98 3.56 10.99 20.14
N ARG A 99 2.34 11.56 20.13
CA ARG A 99 1.36 11.31 19.07
C ARG A 99 1.87 11.78 17.71
N THR A 100 2.47 12.97 17.64
CA THR A 100 3.10 13.47 16.41
C THR A 100 4.19 12.51 15.92
N ALA A 101 5.03 12.00 16.82
CA ALA A 101 6.13 11.10 16.49
C ALA A 101 5.66 9.78 15.85
N VAL A 102 4.54 9.23 16.33
CA VAL A 102 3.98 7.96 15.82
C VAL A 102 3.22 8.14 14.50
N THR A 103 2.77 9.37 14.19
CA THR A 103 2.07 9.62 12.92
C THR A 103 3.02 9.61 11.72
N PRO A 104 2.63 9.01 10.58
CA PRO A 104 3.47 8.93 9.39
C PRO A 104 3.60 10.30 8.70
N ILE A 105 4.71 10.99 8.96
CA ILE A 105 5.04 12.31 8.38
C ILE A 105 5.61 12.18 6.96
N GLN A 106 6.30 11.08 6.66
CA GLN A 106 6.93 10.84 5.36
C GLN A 106 6.27 9.65 4.64
N LYS A 107 5.91 9.86 3.37
CA LYS A 107 5.33 8.84 2.49
C LYS A 107 6.35 8.27 1.48
N VAL A 108 7.29 9.11 1.06
CA VAL A 108 8.33 8.79 0.07
C VAL A 108 9.68 9.28 0.58
N GLY A 109 10.71 8.45 0.51
CA GLY A 109 12.06 8.76 0.98
C GLY A 109 13.07 7.68 0.61
N GLU A 110 14.34 7.88 0.95
CA GLU A 110 15.35 6.81 0.89
C GLU A 110 15.17 5.82 2.05
N PRO A 111 15.65 4.57 1.93
CA PRO A 111 15.58 3.59 3.01
C PRO A 111 16.27 4.05 4.32
N THR A 112 17.23 4.97 4.22
CA THR A 112 17.90 5.59 5.37
C THR A 112 16.97 6.43 6.22
N ASP A 113 15.93 7.03 5.64
CA ASP A 113 14.96 7.85 6.38
C ASP A 113 14.10 7.02 7.33
N ALA A 114 13.95 5.71 7.05
CA ALA A 114 13.30 4.80 7.97
C ALA A 114 14.03 4.73 9.33
N LEU A 115 15.36 4.84 9.32
CA LEU A 115 16.19 4.79 10.53
C LEU A 115 16.00 6.05 11.37
N TYR A 116 16.04 7.24 10.75
CA TYR A 116 15.80 8.51 11.46
C TYR A 116 14.43 8.53 12.14
N ARG A 117 13.41 8.02 11.46
CA ARG A 117 12.06 7.89 12.01
C ARG A 117 11.98 6.89 13.15
N GLU A 118 12.62 5.72 13.02
CA GLU A 118 12.64 4.71 14.09
C GLU A 118 13.32 5.27 15.35
N GLU A 119 14.45 5.96 15.19
CA GLU A 119 15.15 6.65 16.28
C GLU A 119 14.27 7.74 16.90
N ALA A 120 13.60 8.57 16.10
CA ALA A 120 12.73 9.63 16.62
C ALA A 120 11.51 9.11 17.41
N VAL A 121 10.91 7.99 16.98
CA VAL A 121 9.83 7.32 17.72
C VAL A 121 10.35 6.72 19.02
N SER A 122 11.53 6.11 18.99
CA SER A 122 12.19 5.55 20.18
C SER A 122 12.49 6.65 21.21
N ASP A 123 13.08 7.76 20.76
CA ASP A 123 13.39 8.90 21.62
C ASP A 123 12.12 9.51 22.22
N ALA A 124 11.06 9.67 21.42
CA ALA A 124 9.78 10.19 21.91
C ALA A 124 9.15 9.31 23.00
N LYS A 125 9.31 7.98 22.92
CA LYS A 125 8.87 7.05 23.97
C LYS A 125 9.67 7.25 25.25
N LEU A 126 11.00 7.40 25.16
CA LEU A 126 11.87 7.63 26.32
C LEU A 126 11.59 8.97 26.99
N ILE A 127 11.48 10.05 26.21
CA ILE A 127 11.11 11.39 26.68
C ILE A 127 9.80 11.33 27.47
N ALA A 128 8.77 10.67 26.92
CA ALA A 128 7.51 10.52 27.59
C ALA A 128 7.61 9.72 28.90
N ALA A 129 8.34 8.61 28.91
CA ALA A 129 8.56 7.82 30.12
C ALA A 129 9.24 8.65 31.24
N TYR A 130 10.28 9.42 30.90
CA TYR A 130 10.99 10.27 31.86
C TYR A 130 10.12 11.43 32.38
N ALA A 131 9.34 12.06 31.51
CA ALA A 131 8.42 13.14 31.88
C ALA A 131 7.35 12.65 32.86
N PHE A 132 6.73 11.49 32.61
CA PHE A 132 5.74 10.89 33.52
C PHE A 132 6.38 10.45 34.84
N GLN A 133 7.58 9.88 34.81
CA GLN A 133 8.30 9.50 36.03
C GLN A 133 8.60 10.73 36.91
N SER A 134 9.06 11.83 36.30
CA SER A 134 9.28 13.10 36.99
C SER A 134 7.97 13.69 37.52
N GLY A 135 6.91 13.73 36.69
CA GLY A 135 5.60 14.27 37.08
C GLY A 135 4.97 13.54 38.27
N ILE A 136 5.09 12.21 38.33
CA ILE A 136 4.62 11.40 39.48
C ILE A 136 5.44 11.72 40.74
N ALA A 137 6.75 11.92 40.61
CA ALA A 137 7.61 12.31 41.74
C ALA A 137 7.27 13.73 42.23
N GLU A 138 7.02 14.68 41.33
CA GLU A 138 6.59 16.03 41.68
C GLU A 138 5.20 16.07 42.32
N ALA A 139 4.24 15.28 41.85
CA ALA A 139 2.92 15.19 42.46
C ALA A 139 3.00 14.65 43.91
N LYS A 140 3.89 13.70 44.17
CA LYS A 140 4.16 13.21 45.54
C LYS A 140 4.77 14.30 46.42
N LEU A 141 5.67 15.13 45.88
CA LEU A 141 6.23 16.28 46.59
C LEU A 141 5.14 17.29 46.95
N LEU A 142 4.33 17.69 45.97
CA LEU A 142 3.28 18.69 46.16
C LEU A 142 2.22 18.22 47.16
N ALA A 143 1.80 16.95 47.09
CA ALA A 143 0.89 16.37 48.07
C ALA A 143 1.48 16.32 49.49
N ALA A 144 2.80 16.15 49.63
CA ALA A 144 3.48 16.17 50.92
C ALA A 144 3.56 17.59 51.52
N TYR A 145 3.75 18.62 50.68
CA TYR A 145 3.71 20.03 51.11
C TYR A 145 2.30 20.47 51.49
N GLN A 146 1.28 20.08 50.72
CA GLN A 146 -0.11 20.44 51.00
C GLN A 146 -0.62 19.86 52.32
N LYS A 147 -0.14 18.68 52.73
CA LYS A 147 -0.42 18.08 54.05
C LYS A 147 0.25 18.80 55.23
N GLN A 148 1.19 19.70 54.98
CA GLN A 148 1.94 20.43 56.01
C GLN A 148 1.51 21.89 56.15
N GLN A 149 0.61 22.37 55.29
CA GLN A 149 0.09 23.74 55.34
C GLN A 149 -1.07 23.83 56.35
N PRO A 150 -1.02 24.73 57.35
CA PRO A 150 -2.14 24.91 58.28
C PRO A 150 -3.32 25.54 57.54
N ASP A 151 -4.53 25.01 57.78
CA ASP A 151 -5.79 25.53 57.24
C ASP A 151 -5.90 27.05 57.44
N THR A 152 -5.91 27.81 56.35
CA THR A 152 -6.44 29.18 56.34
C THR A 152 -7.96 29.11 56.22
N PRO A 153 -8.74 29.72 57.15
CA PRO A 153 -10.19 29.66 57.11
C PRO A 153 -10.73 30.66 56.07
N ASN A 154 -10.98 30.18 54.85
CA ASN A 154 -12.06 30.68 53.98
C ASN A 154 -12.12 29.86 52.68
N ALA A 155 -12.89 28.77 52.71
CA ALA A 155 -13.54 28.24 51.53
C ALA A 155 -14.94 27.76 51.96
N ALA A 156 -15.97 28.34 51.33
CA ALA A 156 -17.37 28.06 51.62
C ALA A 156 -17.75 26.59 51.29
N PRO A 157 -18.72 26.00 52.01
CA PRO A 157 -19.06 24.59 51.85
C PRO A 157 -19.91 24.38 50.59
N SER A 158 -19.47 23.53 49.69
CA SER A 158 -20.31 22.93 48.65
C SER A 158 -20.80 21.56 49.11
N ASP A 159 -22.12 21.48 49.29
CA ASP A 159 -22.91 20.29 49.59
C ASP A 159 -22.59 19.10 48.66
N GLY A 160 -22.48 17.91 49.23
CA GLY A 160 -22.41 16.66 48.47
C GLY A 160 -21.85 15.47 49.22
N LYS A 161 -22.68 14.84 50.08
CA LYS A 161 -22.59 13.46 50.59
C LYS A 161 -21.19 12.86 50.79
N GLN A 162 -20.74 12.85 52.05
CA GLN A 162 -19.70 11.97 52.58
C GLN A 162 -19.94 10.48 52.24
N PRO A 163 -18.97 9.79 51.63
CA PRO A 163 -18.77 8.35 51.82
C PRO A 163 -17.92 8.11 53.09
N PRO A 164 -17.90 6.90 53.66
CA PRO A 164 -17.37 6.66 54.99
C PRO A 164 -15.83 6.65 55.00
N VAL A 165 -15.21 7.74 55.44
CA VAL A 165 -13.73 7.89 55.58
C VAL A 165 -13.13 7.02 56.70
N GLY A 166 -13.94 6.19 57.37
CA GLY A 166 -13.49 5.36 58.49
C GLY A 166 -12.65 4.14 58.10
N GLU A 167 -12.71 3.66 56.86
CA GLU A 167 -12.15 2.34 56.50
C GLU A 167 -10.74 2.45 55.88
N ALA A 168 -10.49 3.42 55.00
CA ALA A 168 -9.16 3.67 54.42
C ALA A 168 -8.10 4.02 55.48
N GLN A 169 -8.48 4.82 56.49
CA GLN A 169 -7.56 5.21 57.57
C GLN A 169 -7.27 4.07 58.55
N LYS A 170 -8.24 3.16 58.76
CA LYS A 170 -8.04 1.90 59.48
C LYS A 170 -7.12 0.93 58.72
N LEU A 171 -7.28 0.84 57.40
CA LEU A 171 -6.41 0.02 56.55
C LEU A 171 -4.98 0.59 56.51
N GLN A 172 -4.83 1.91 56.50
CA GLN A 172 -3.52 2.56 56.53
C GLN A 172 -2.79 2.39 57.87
N THR A 173 -3.51 2.50 59.00
CA THR A 173 -2.96 2.18 60.33
C THR A 173 -2.62 0.69 60.47
N THR A 174 -3.42 -0.19 59.86
CA THR A 174 -3.12 -1.63 59.79
C THR A 174 -1.85 -1.89 58.98
N LEU A 175 -1.67 -1.22 57.84
CA LEU A 175 -0.48 -1.34 56.99
C LEU A 175 0.79 -0.87 57.71
N ILE A 176 0.72 0.24 58.45
CA ILE A 176 1.81 0.72 59.32
C ILE A 176 2.14 -0.34 60.39
N GLY A 177 1.12 -0.94 61.01
CA GLY A 177 1.30 -2.01 62.00
C GLY A 177 1.94 -3.28 61.43
N VAL A 178 1.55 -3.69 60.22
CA VAL A 178 2.14 -4.86 59.52
C VAL A 178 3.58 -4.59 59.12
N ASN A 179 3.89 -3.39 58.62
CA ASN A 179 5.26 -3.00 58.28
C ASN A 179 6.18 -3.01 59.51
N LYS A 180 5.71 -2.48 60.65
CA LYS A 180 6.44 -2.52 61.91
C LYS A 180 6.72 -3.96 62.38
N ARG A 181 5.70 -4.83 62.34
CA ARG A 181 5.87 -6.26 62.65
C ARG A 181 6.87 -6.96 61.74
N THR A 182 6.90 -6.60 60.46
CA THR A 182 7.86 -7.14 59.50
C THR A 182 9.30 -6.75 59.86
N GLU A 183 9.51 -5.51 60.31
CA GLU A 183 10.81 -5.02 60.78
C GLU A 183 11.26 -5.71 62.09
N ASP A 184 10.33 -5.89 63.02
CA ASP A 184 10.56 -6.59 64.29
C ASP A 184 10.92 -8.07 64.05
N LEU A 185 10.20 -8.76 63.16
CA LEU A 185 10.46 -10.15 62.79
C LEU A 185 11.82 -10.33 62.09
N LYS A 186 12.24 -9.40 61.22
CA LYS A 186 13.60 -9.40 60.63
C LYS A 186 14.68 -9.27 61.69
N THR A 187 14.43 -8.42 62.68
CA THR A 187 15.38 -8.20 63.78
C THR A 187 15.48 -9.44 64.68
N GLN A 188 14.36 -10.12 64.95
CA GLN A 188 14.33 -11.39 65.68
C GLN A 188 15.02 -12.52 64.91
N GLN A 189 14.75 -12.65 63.60
CA GLN A 189 15.41 -13.63 62.74
C GLN A 189 16.94 -13.46 62.81
N LYS A 190 17.43 -12.23 62.62
CA LYS A 190 18.87 -11.94 62.68
C LYS A 190 19.47 -12.27 64.05
N THR A 191 18.74 -12.00 65.13
CA THR A 191 19.19 -12.31 66.49
C THR A 191 19.28 -13.82 66.73
N LEU A 192 18.32 -14.60 66.23
CA LEU A 192 18.33 -16.06 66.31
C LEU A 192 19.43 -16.68 65.42
N GLU A 193 19.69 -16.10 64.25
CA GLU A 193 20.80 -16.49 63.37
C GLU A 193 22.16 -16.23 64.04
N ASP A 194 22.35 -15.09 64.69
CA ASP A 194 23.56 -14.76 65.45
C ASP A 194 23.75 -15.70 66.67
N GLN A 195 22.65 -16.13 67.31
CA GLN A 195 22.67 -17.13 68.39
C GLN A 195 23.00 -18.53 67.85
N LEU A 196 22.53 -18.88 66.66
CA LEU A 196 22.84 -20.15 66.00
C LEU A 196 24.33 -20.27 65.64
N GLN A 197 25.03 -19.15 65.39
CA GLN A 197 26.47 -19.13 65.14
C GLN A 197 27.33 -19.39 66.40
N SER A 198 26.77 -19.20 67.60
CA SER A 198 27.50 -19.34 68.88
C SER A 198 26.95 -20.44 69.81
N ALA A 199 25.92 -21.18 69.38
CA ALA A 199 25.24 -22.20 70.17
C ALA A 199 25.94 -23.58 70.18
N LYS A 200 25.74 -24.34 71.26
CA LYS A 200 26.24 -25.72 71.41
C LYS A 200 25.41 -26.70 70.58
N SER A 201 26.01 -27.83 70.16
CA SER A 201 25.40 -28.80 69.22
C SER A 201 24.03 -29.35 69.62
N ALA A 202 23.70 -29.36 70.92
CA ALA A 202 22.40 -29.80 71.43
C ALA A 202 21.25 -28.79 71.22
N GLU A 203 21.55 -27.49 71.05
CA GLU A 203 20.57 -26.39 70.93
C GLU A 203 20.34 -25.95 69.47
N ILE A 204 21.18 -26.41 68.55
CA ILE A 204 21.05 -26.14 67.11
C ILE A 204 19.69 -26.55 66.51
N PRO A 205 19.14 -27.76 66.77
CA PRO A 205 17.87 -28.15 66.15
C PRO A 205 16.68 -27.32 66.65
N THR A 206 16.69 -26.87 67.91
CA THR A 206 15.62 -26.03 68.47
C THR A 206 15.73 -24.59 67.96
N LEU A 207 16.94 -24.03 67.84
CA LEU A 207 17.17 -22.72 67.22
C LEU A 207 16.79 -22.70 65.73
N ARG A 208 17.07 -23.77 64.98
CA ARG A 208 16.63 -23.90 63.58
C ARG A 208 15.12 -23.90 63.44
N ALA A 209 14.41 -24.65 64.29
CA ALA A 209 12.95 -24.67 64.29
C ALA A 209 12.35 -23.28 64.61
N GLN A 210 12.97 -22.52 65.53
CA GLN A 210 12.54 -21.15 65.84
C GLN A 210 12.79 -20.18 64.68
N ILE A 211 13.93 -20.29 63.98
CA ILE A 211 14.21 -19.47 62.78
C ILE A 211 13.19 -19.75 61.68
N GLU A 212 12.89 -21.03 61.42
CA GLU A 212 11.91 -21.43 60.39
C GLU A 212 10.50 -20.90 60.72
N GLN A 213 10.11 -20.93 62.00
CA GLN A 213 8.84 -20.36 62.46
C GLN A 213 8.78 -18.83 62.27
N VAL A 214 9.84 -18.10 62.62
CA VAL A 214 9.95 -16.65 62.41
C VAL A 214 9.95 -16.31 60.91
N GLN A 215 10.61 -17.13 60.10
CA GLN A 215 10.67 -16.96 58.65
C GLN A 215 9.30 -17.18 57.98
N GLY A 216 8.51 -18.16 58.44
CA GLY A 216 7.12 -18.34 58.00
C GLY A 216 6.22 -17.17 58.40
N ALA A 217 6.36 -16.64 59.62
CA ALA A 217 5.64 -15.45 60.07
C ALA A 217 6.03 -14.19 59.28
N LEU A 218 7.30 -14.06 58.88
CA LEU A 218 7.79 -12.98 58.04
C LEU A 218 7.16 -13.06 56.64
N GLN A 219 7.16 -14.23 56.00
CA GLN A 219 6.58 -14.42 54.67
C GLN A 219 5.08 -14.07 54.64
N LEU A 220 4.34 -14.47 55.68
CA LEU A 220 2.93 -14.11 55.80
C LEU A 220 2.72 -12.60 55.94
N ASN A 221 3.51 -11.92 56.79
CA ASN A 221 3.36 -10.47 56.98
C ASN A 221 3.78 -9.68 55.73
N VAL A 222 4.79 -10.14 54.99
CA VAL A 222 5.17 -9.54 53.69
C VAL A 222 4.04 -9.70 52.68
N ALA A 223 3.47 -10.91 52.54
CA ALA A 223 2.34 -11.15 51.65
C ALA A 223 1.09 -10.35 52.05
N MET A 224 0.81 -10.22 53.35
CA MET A 224 -0.26 -9.36 53.86
C MET A 224 0.00 -7.87 53.54
N SER A 225 1.24 -7.39 53.69
CA SER A 225 1.60 -6.00 53.35
C SER A 225 1.46 -5.70 51.85
N ASP A 226 1.78 -6.67 50.99
CA ASP A 226 1.60 -6.56 49.54
C ASP A 226 0.13 -6.59 49.14
N ALA A 227 -0.68 -7.43 49.80
CA ALA A 227 -2.13 -7.46 49.56
C ALA A 227 -2.82 -6.18 50.06
N LEU A 228 -2.49 -5.72 51.27
CA LEU A 228 -3.03 -4.49 51.85
C LEU A 228 -2.58 -3.25 51.06
N SER A 229 -1.33 -3.19 50.57
CA SER A 229 -0.87 -2.08 49.73
C SER A 229 -1.59 -2.03 48.38
N LYS A 230 -1.85 -3.18 47.75
CA LYS A 230 -2.69 -3.26 46.55
C LYS A 230 -4.12 -2.79 46.81
N ILE A 231 -4.73 -3.21 47.92
CA ILE A 231 -6.10 -2.79 48.29
C ILE A 231 -6.17 -1.29 48.58
N VAL A 232 -5.18 -0.73 49.30
CA VAL A 232 -5.09 0.72 49.57
C VAL A 232 -4.88 1.50 48.26
N SER A 233 -4.06 0.99 47.33
CA SER A 233 -3.87 1.62 46.02
C SER A 233 -5.12 1.57 45.13
N MET A 234 -5.97 0.55 45.28
CA MET A 234 -7.25 0.45 44.56
C MET A 234 -8.33 1.33 45.20
N SER A 235 -8.34 1.49 46.53
CA SER A 235 -9.32 2.33 47.23
C SER A 235 -9.08 3.83 47.05
N ASP A 236 -7.84 4.26 46.78
CA ASP A 236 -7.51 5.66 46.49
C ASP A 236 -8.04 6.12 45.12
N THR A 237 -8.38 5.19 44.22
CA THR A 237 -8.92 5.50 42.88
C THR A 237 -10.38 5.99 42.88
N GLN A 238 -11.11 5.84 43.99
CA GLN A 238 -12.50 6.32 44.11
C GLN A 238 -12.63 7.72 44.75
N GLY A 239 -11.52 8.37 45.14
CA GLY A 239 -11.56 9.65 45.86
C GLY A 239 -10.44 10.67 45.56
N GLN A 240 -9.61 10.48 44.54
CA GLN A 240 -8.54 11.43 44.22
C GLN A 240 -9.06 12.66 43.47
N ALA A 241 -9.38 13.73 44.20
CA ALA A 241 -9.30 15.10 43.68
C ALA A 241 -7.86 15.60 43.89
N GLY A 242 -7.14 15.94 42.81
CA GLY A 242 -5.79 16.54 42.85
C GLY A 242 -4.85 16.08 41.74
N LEU A 243 -3.69 16.74 41.61
CA LEU A 243 -2.70 16.57 40.53
C LEU A 243 -2.31 15.10 40.24
N ALA A 244 -2.20 14.24 41.25
CA ALA A 244 -1.86 12.83 41.05
C ALA A 244 -2.94 12.05 40.27
N GLY A 245 -4.22 12.38 40.49
CA GLY A 245 -5.35 11.82 39.76
C GLY A 245 -5.39 12.29 38.31
N ASP A 246 -5.08 13.57 38.07
CA ASP A 246 -5.01 14.14 36.72
C ASP A 246 -3.87 13.51 35.89
N ILE A 247 -2.71 13.27 36.51
CA ILE A 247 -1.57 12.58 35.86
C ILE A 247 -1.92 11.13 35.52
N GLU A 248 -2.63 10.43 36.40
CA GLU A 248 -3.11 9.06 36.17
C GLU A 248 -4.18 9.03 35.06
N GLN A 249 -5.05 10.03 34.99
CA GLN A 249 -6.00 10.15 33.88
C GLN A 249 -5.28 10.41 32.55
N LEU A 250 -4.23 11.25 32.55
CA LEU A 250 -3.37 11.48 31.38
C LEU A 250 -2.61 10.22 30.97
N SER A 251 -2.04 9.46 31.90
CA SER A 251 -1.30 8.23 31.61
C SER A 251 -2.19 7.19 30.92
N ARG A 252 -3.46 7.10 31.33
CA ARG A 252 -4.47 6.24 30.69
C ARG A 252 -4.80 6.64 29.25
N THR A 253 -4.57 7.89 28.84
CA THR A 253 -4.76 8.30 27.44
C THR A 253 -3.65 7.83 26.50
N ALA A 254 -2.58 7.23 27.04
CA ALA A 254 -1.43 6.72 26.30
C ALA A 254 -0.88 5.41 26.91
N PRO A 255 -1.66 4.31 26.90
CA PRO A 255 -1.26 3.03 27.52
C PRO A 255 -0.03 2.37 26.86
N GLU A 256 0.34 2.80 25.66
CA GLU A 256 1.54 2.33 24.96
C GLU A 256 2.86 2.80 25.60
N LEU A 257 2.79 3.86 26.42
CA LEU A 257 3.92 4.41 27.17
C LEU A 257 4.21 3.61 28.45
N THR A 258 3.19 2.97 29.04
CA THR A 258 3.30 2.19 30.27
C THR A 258 3.68 0.72 30.04
N ASP A 259 3.55 0.22 28.81
CA ASP A 259 4.01 -1.14 28.45
C ASP A 259 5.40 -1.11 27.79
N PRO A 260 6.47 -1.57 28.48
CA PRO A 260 7.81 -1.64 27.92
C PRO A 260 7.91 -2.61 26.72
N LYS A 261 6.94 -3.52 26.52
CA LYS A 261 6.95 -4.50 25.41
C LYS A 261 6.26 -4.03 24.14
N SER A 262 5.53 -2.91 24.17
CA SER A 262 4.87 -2.39 22.97
C SER A 262 5.89 -1.78 22.01
N LYS A 263 6.12 -2.48 20.89
CA LYS A 263 7.00 -2.06 19.79
C LYS A 263 6.16 -1.36 18.73
N VAL A 264 6.32 -0.05 18.58
CA VAL A 264 5.65 0.72 17.54
C VAL A 264 6.30 0.37 16.20
N VAL A 265 5.57 -0.32 15.32
CA VAL A 265 6.05 -0.66 13.97
C VAL A 265 5.66 0.46 13.02
N PRO A 266 6.63 1.20 12.47
CA PRO A 266 6.30 2.35 11.64
C PRO A 266 5.94 1.91 10.20
N ALA A 267 5.01 2.63 9.56
CA ALA A 267 4.48 2.27 8.23
C ALA A 267 5.59 2.21 7.15
N PRO A 268 5.54 1.29 6.17
CA PRO A 268 6.56 1.19 5.12
C PRO A 268 6.63 2.45 4.25
N LEU A 269 7.85 2.87 3.90
CA LEU A 269 8.13 4.01 3.01
C LEU A 269 8.14 3.55 1.54
N GLU A 270 7.63 4.37 0.63
CA GLU A 270 7.74 4.13 -0.81
C GLU A 270 9.11 4.62 -1.34
N ASN A 271 9.78 3.79 -2.15
CA ASN A 271 11.17 4.02 -2.57
C ASN A 271 11.32 5.19 -3.56
N LEU A 272 12.17 6.16 -3.22
CA LEU A 272 12.47 7.33 -4.06
C LEU A 272 13.10 6.99 -5.43
N SER A 273 13.77 5.83 -5.54
CA SER A 273 14.43 5.39 -6.79
C SER A 273 13.46 5.20 -7.96
N ALA A 274 12.26 4.67 -7.70
CA ALA A 274 11.21 4.53 -8.70
C ALA A 274 10.75 5.91 -9.20
N ALA A 275 10.58 6.87 -8.28
CA ALA A 275 10.17 8.24 -8.60
C ALA A 275 11.21 9.02 -9.40
N ARG A 276 12.52 8.79 -9.18
CA ARG A 276 13.59 9.43 -9.96
C ARG A 276 13.51 9.08 -11.45
N SER A 277 13.08 7.87 -11.79
CA SER A 277 12.93 7.41 -13.18
C SER A 277 11.60 7.78 -13.85
N ALA A 278 10.67 8.34 -13.07
CA ALA A 278 9.30 8.53 -13.47
C ALA A 278 9.07 9.81 -14.30
N GLY A 279 7.81 10.00 -14.72
CA GLY A 279 7.33 11.19 -15.44
C GLY A 279 7.59 12.53 -14.73
N VAL A 280 7.51 13.63 -15.47
CA VAL A 280 7.62 15.00 -14.89
C VAL A 280 6.54 15.22 -13.84
N SER A 281 5.31 14.72 -14.07
CA SER A 281 4.20 14.82 -13.11
C SER A 281 4.49 14.09 -11.80
N SER A 282 4.99 12.86 -11.87
CA SER A 282 5.35 12.08 -10.68
C SER A 282 6.50 12.70 -9.89
N GLN A 283 7.53 13.22 -10.57
CA GLN A 283 8.62 13.92 -9.91
C GLN A 283 8.12 15.20 -9.21
N ALA A 284 7.16 15.92 -9.80
CA ALA A 284 6.54 17.08 -9.16
C ALA A 284 5.72 16.71 -7.90
N THR A 285 4.97 15.61 -7.93
CA THR A 285 4.24 15.10 -6.75
C THR A 285 5.21 14.75 -5.62
N VAL A 286 6.32 14.09 -5.95
CA VAL A 286 7.35 13.74 -4.96
C VAL A 286 8.03 14.97 -4.39
N LEU A 287 8.31 16.00 -5.20
CA LEU A 287 8.83 17.28 -4.68
C LEU A 287 7.88 17.94 -3.68
N PHE A 288 6.57 17.89 -3.95
CA PHE A 288 5.57 18.45 -3.03
C PHE A 288 5.52 17.66 -1.72
N GLN A 289 5.63 16.33 -1.78
CA GLN A 289 5.69 15.47 -0.60
C GLN A 289 6.97 15.71 0.22
N LEU A 290 8.13 15.80 -0.42
CA LEU A 290 9.38 16.14 0.27
C LEU A 290 9.32 17.55 0.90
N LEU A 291 8.66 18.50 0.23
CA LEU A 291 8.45 19.85 0.77
C LEU A 291 7.54 19.85 2.00
N SER A 292 6.45 19.06 2.00
CA SER A 292 5.60 18.91 3.18
C SER A 292 6.38 18.25 4.32
N THR A 293 7.10 17.16 4.05
CA THR A 293 7.95 16.49 5.05
C THR A 293 8.99 17.44 5.64
N ARG A 294 9.63 18.31 4.83
CA ARG A 294 10.55 19.34 5.33
C ARG A 294 9.86 20.29 6.33
N ARG A 295 8.63 20.74 6.03
CA ARG A 295 7.86 21.63 6.92
C ARG A 295 7.42 20.91 8.20
N ASP A 296 7.01 19.65 8.08
CA ASP A 296 6.56 18.85 9.21
C ASP A 296 7.72 18.58 10.17
N ILE A 297 8.93 18.29 9.67
CA ILE A 297 10.15 18.16 10.49
C ILE A 297 10.53 19.51 11.12
N ASP A 298 10.41 20.62 10.39
CA ASP A 298 10.68 21.96 10.95
C ASP A 298 9.71 22.30 12.09
N GLN A 299 8.42 21.98 11.94
CA GLN A 299 7.41 22.11 13.00
C GLN A 299 7.73 21.19 14.18
N TRP A 300 8.11 19.94 13.92
CA TRP A 300 8.44 18.99 14.97
C TRP A 300 9.67 19.45 15.77
N THR A 301 10.68 20.00 15.09
CA THR A 301 11.86 20.58 15.74
C THR A 301 11.48 21.75 16.66
N GLN A 302 10.54 22.61 16.24
CA GLN A 302 10.02 23.70 17.08
C GLN A 302 9.24 23.17 18.30
N GLU A 303 8.45 22.10 18.14
CA GLU A 303 7.78 21.43 19.24
C GLU A 303 8.79 20.82 20.24
N THR A 304 9.88 20.21 19.75
CA THR A 304 11.00 19.73 20.59
C THR A 304 11.67 20.87 21.36
N ASP A 305 11.97 21.99 20.70
CA ASP A 305 12.60 23.16 21.33
C ASP A 305 11.69 23.76 22.42
N ALA A 306 10.37 23.80 22.18
CA ALA A 306 9.39 24.25 23.17
C ALA A 306 9.30 23.31 24.38
N LEU A 307 9.30 21.99 24.16
CA LEU A 307 9.33 21.00 25.24
C LEU A 307 10.62 21.06 26.06
N HIS A 308 11.76 21.24 25.38
CA HIS A 308 13.04 21.40 26.03
C HIS A 308 13.06 22.65 26.94
N ALA A 309 12.49 23.76 26.48
CA ALA A 309 12.33 24.96 27.31
C ALA A 309 11.40 24.75 28.53
N GLN A 310 10.31 23.98 28.37
CA GLN A 310 9.40 23.63 29.47
C GLN A 310 10.08 22.72 30.51
N ALA A 311 10.80 21.69 30.07
CA ALA A 311 11.56 20.81 30.94
C ALA A 311 12.67 21.57 31.71
N LEU A 312 13.35 22.52 31.06
CA LEU A 312 14.31 23.41 31.72
C LEU A 312 13.66 24.31 32.77
N ALA A 313 12.48 24.87 32.48
CA ALA A 313 11.74 25.72 33.41
C ALA A 313 11.27 24.94 34.67
N LEU A 314 10.92 23.67 34.52
CA LEU A 314 10.60 22.78 35.66
C LEU A 314 11.86 22.39 36.46
N ARG A 315 12.99 22.22 35.77
CA ARG A 315 14.25 21.77 36.37
C ARG A 315 14.92 22.81 37.24
N THR A 316 14.95 24.07 36.80
CA THR A 316 15.67 25.16 37.49
C THR A 316 15.29 25.28 38.98
N PRO A 317 14.01 25.38 39.39
CA PRO A 317 13.66 25.50 40.81
C PRO A 317 13.98 24.24 41.62
N VAL A 318 13.86 23.04 41.04
CA VAL A 318 14.20 21.78 41.71
C VAL A 318 15.71 21.70 41.98
N THR A 319 16.50 22.11 41.00
CA THR A 319 17.97 22.05 41.11
C THR A 319 18.48 23.10 42.10
N ASP A 320 17.89 24.29 42.13
CA ASP A 320 18.26 25.34 43.07
C ASP A 320 17.89 24.98 44.51
N THR A 321 16.71 24.37 44.71
CA THR A 321 16.33 23.83 46.04
C THR A 321 17.23 22.68 46.47
N LEU A 322 17.59 21.76 45.56
CA LEU A 322 18.54 20.68 45.81
C LEU A 322 19.94 21.20 46.19
N ARG A 323 20.46 22.21 45.48
CA ARG A 323 21.72 22.88 45.83
C ARG A 323 21.63 23.54 47.20
N GLY A 324 20.49 24.15 47.51
CA GLY A 324 20.21 24.75 48.82
C GLY A 324 20.21 23.73 49.96
N THR A 325 19.59 22.56 49.79
CA THR A 325 19.61 21.48 50.79
C THR A 325 20.98 20.86 50.95
N ILE A 326 21.75 20.68 49.86
CA ILE A 326 23.14 20.20 49.93
C ILE A 326 24.00 21.18 50.73
N ARG A 327 23.90 22.49 50.47
CA ARG A 327 24.62 23.53 51.26
C ARG A 327 24.25 23.48 52.73
N LYS A 328 22.96 23.44 53.07
CA LYS A 328 22.49 23.31 54.46
C LYS A 328 23.02 22.04 55.13
N GLY A 329 23.05 20.92 54.40
CA GLY A 329 23.63 19.67 54.90
C GLY A 329 25.13 19.74 55.15
N GLN A 330 25.87 20.47 54.31
CA GLN A 330 27.30 20.75 54.48
C GLN A 330 27.55 21.69 55.67
N ASP A 331 26.74 22.74 55.83
CA ASP A 331 26.86 23.67 56.96
C ASP A 331 26.55 22.97 58.29
N LEU A 332 25.53 22.10 58.32
CA LEU A 332 25.19 21.29 59.50
C LEU A 332 26.22 20.21 59.81
N SER A 333 26.82 19.59 58.79
CA SER A 333 27.90 18.61 59.01
C SER A 333 29.18 19.29 59.50
N GLN A 334 29.48 20.51 59.04
CA GLN A 334 30.56 21.35 59.56
C GLN A 334 30.29 21.77 61.01
N GLN A 335 29.07 22.22 61.35
CA GLN A 335 28.69 22.54 62.74
C GLN A 335 28.74 21.33 63.69
N ALA A 336 28.50 20.12 63.18
CA ALA A 336 28.66 18.88 63.92
C ALA A 336 30.13 18.45 64.05
N ALA A 337 30.98 18.75 63.06
CA ALA A 337 32.41 18.47 63.07
C ALA A 337 33.22 19.47 63.92
N ASP A 338 32.81 20.74 63.97
CA ASP A 338 33.46 21.83 64.73
C ASP A 338 33.09 21.83 66.24
N GLY A 339 32.31 20.86 66.71
CA GLY A 339 32.12 20.62 68.14
C GLY A 339 31.22 21.63 68.88
N THR A 340 30.35 22.37 68.19
CA THR A 340 29.38 23.30 68.83
C THR A 340 28.14 22.63 69.44
N ILE A 341 28.07 21.30 69.52
CA ILE A 341 27.19 20.67 70.51
C ILE A 341 27.87 20.91 71.85
N ALA A 342 27.38 21.92 72.57
CA ALA A 342 27.85 22.25 73.90
C ALA A 342 28.06 20.95 74.72
N PRO A 343 29.25 20.74 75.32
CA PRO A 343 29.40 19.72 76.34
C PRO A 343 28.27 19.91 77.37
N PRO A 344 27.79 18.86 78.06
CA PRO A 344 27.02 19.08 79.28
C PRO A 344 27.80 20.11 80.11
N PRO A 345 27.16 21.14 80.67
CA PRO A 345 27.87 22.26 81.27
C PRO A 345 28.90 21.68 82.23
N ALA A 346 30.18 21.82 81.88
CA ALA A 346 31.22 21.71 82.87
C ALA A 346 30.80 22.66 83.99
N ALA A 347 30.84 22.14 85.21
CA ALA A 347 30.39 22.79 86.42
C ALA A 347 30.65 24.31 86.39
N PRO A 348 29.72 25.14 86.88
CA PRO A 348 29.98 26.56 87.01
C PRO A 348 31.13 26.76 88.01
N SER A 349 32.35 26.91 87.51
CA SER A 349 33.38 27.62 88.26
C SER A 349 32.97 29.09 88.26
N ALA A 350 32.49 29.51 89.43
CA ALA A 350 32.07 30.85 89.83
C ALA A 350 30.57 31.19 89.70
N ILE A 351 29.79 30.77 90.70
CA ILE A 351 28.80 31.64 91.35
C ILE A 351 29.19 31.70 92.83
N PRO A 352 29.21 32.88 93.50
CA PRO A 352 29.53 32.94 94.92
C PRO A 352 28.48 32.18 95.75
N ALA A 353 28.95 31.56 96.83
CA ALA A 353 28.26 30.54 97.62
C ALA A 353 26.78 30.83 97.97
N VAL A 354 25.88 29.97 97.49
CA VAL A 354 24.58 29.69 98.14
C VAL A 354 24.37 28.16 98.15
N LYS A 355 24.04 27.61 99.32
CA LYS A 355 23.91 26.17 99.60
C LYS A 355 22.71 25.56 98.84
N LEU A 356 22.97 24.82 97.75
CA LEU A 356 22.00 23.89 97.13
C LEU A 356 22.20 22.47 97.67
N THR A 357 21.11 21.75 97.92
CA THR A 357 21.15 20.36 98.44
C THR A 357 21.58 19.36 97.35
N ALA A 358 22.18 18.23 97.73
CA ALA A 358 22.68 17.21 96.79
C ALA A 358 21.60 16.67 95.82
N ALA A 359 20.32 16.69 96.23
CA ALA A 359 19.19 16.31 95.38
C ALA A 359 18.90 17.34 94.25
N GLN A 360 19.15 18.63 94.48
CA GLN A 360 18.98 19.69 93.47
C GLN A 360 20.14 19.72 92.46
N ALA A 361 21.36 19.37 92.89
CA ALA A 361 22.51 19.22 92.00
C ALA A 361 22.36 18.02 91.02
N GLN A 362 21.83 16.90 91.51
CA GLN A 362 21.51 15.73 90.67
C GLN A 362 20.33 15.99 89.72
N ALA A 363 19.31 16.73 90.14
CA ALA A 363 18.21 17.14 89.26
C ALA A 363 18.68 18.10 88.14
N ALA A 364 19.61 19.01 88.42
CA ALA A 364 20.20 19.92 87.43
C ALA A 364 21.10 19.18 86.41
N GLN A 365 21.88 18.18 86.84
CA GLN A 365 22.68 17.34 85.94
C GLN A 365 21.80 16.39 85.10
N ALA A 366 20.71 15.86 85.65
CA ALA A 366 19.74 15.07 84.87
C ALA A 366 19.00 15.93 83.83
N ALA A 367 18.66 17.19 84.16
CA ALA A 367 18.08 18.14 83.22
C ALA A 367 19.05 18.54 82.09
N ALA A 368 20.34 18.74 82.40
CA ALA A 368 21.37 19.04 81.41
C ALA A 368 21.68 17.83 80.49
N ALA A 369 21.71 16.62 81.04
CA ALA A 369 21.83 15.39 80.25
C ALA A 369 20.59 15.16 79.36
N ALA A 370 19.39 15.45 79.86
CA ALA A 370 18.16 15.41 79.06
C ALA A 370 18.14 16.47 77.94
N ALA A 371 18.67 17.66 78.19
CA ALA A 371 18.82 18.72 77.18
C ALA A 371 19.83 18.34 76.09
N GLY A 372 20.98 17.75 76.44
CA GLY A 372 21.96 17.24 75.47
C GLY A 372 21.42 16.08 74.62
N LEU A 373 20.65 15.18 75.24
CA LEU A 373 19.98 14.07 74.53
C LEU A 373 18.85 14.56 73.62
N ALA A 374 18.13 15.62 74.02
CA ALA A 374 17.15 16.31 73.17
C ALA A 374 17.80 17.01 71.98
N GLN A 375 18.95 17.67 72.18
CA GLN A 375 19.70 18.35 71.12
C GLN A 375 20.31 17.36 70.10
N LEU A 376 20.81 16.21 70.56
CA LEU A 376 21.26 15.11 69.68
C LEU A 376 20.10 14.49 68.88
N LYS A 377 18.93 14.29 69.51
CA LYS A 377 17.72 13.82 68.80
C LYS A 377 17.23 14.84 67.76
N GLN A 378 17.29 16.13 68.07
CA GLN A 378 16.93 17.20 67.14
C GLN A 378 17.92 17.30 65.97
N THR A 379 19.22 17.11 66.24
CA THR A 379 20.26 17.06 65.20
C THR A 379 20.07 15.84 64.30
N ARG A 380 19.75 14.66 64.87
CA ARG A 380 19.40 13.47 64.08
C ARG A 380 18.15 13.70 63.22
N ALA A 381 17.09 14.27 63.81
CA ALA A 381 15.84 14.55 63.10
C ALA A 381 16.03 15.56 61.94
N THR A 382 16.97 16.49 62.05
CA THR A 382 17.31 17.43 60.96
C THR A 382 18.16 16.77 59.86
N PHE A 383 19.09 15.86 60.19
CA PHE A 383 19.76 15.04 59.17
C PHE A 383 18.77 14.10 58.44
N ASP A 384 17.83 13.50 59.18
CA ASP A 384 16.79 12.65 58.60
C ASP A 384 15.84 13.46 57.69
N SER A 385 15.50 14.72 58.07
CA SER A 385 14.69 15.61 57.22
C SER A 385 15.40 16.02 55.93
N ILE A 386 16.69 16.36 55.99
CA ILE A 386 17.51 16.72 54.83
C ILE A 386 17.66 15.52 53.90
N THR A 387 17.89 14.34 54.45
CA THR A 387 18.02 13.10 53.67
C THR A 387 16.70 12.76 52.96
N ALA A 388 15.56 12.89 53.65
CA ALA A 388 14.25 12.71 53.05
C ALA A 388 14.00 13.74 51.94
N THR A 389 14.28 15.03 52.19
CA THR A 389 14.09 16.10 51.21
C THR A 389 14.97 15.91 49.97
N PHE A 390 16.24 15.52 50.18
CA PHE A 390 17.19 15.22 49.12
C PHE A 390 16.70 14.07 48.24
N LYS A 391 16.25 12.96 48.85
CA LYS A 391 15.78 11.77 48.13
C LYS A 391 14.59 12.10 47.23
N VAL A 392 13.61 12.84 47.75
CA VAL A 392 12.42 13.15 46.94
C VAL A 392 12.74 14.18 45.84
N LEU A 393 13.60 15.16 46.10
CA LEU A 393 14.07 16.09 45.05
C LEU A 393 14.90 15.37 43.97
N SER A 394 15.74 14.40 44.34
CA SER A 394 16.52 13.63 43.37
C SER A 394 15.64 12.71 42.52
N ASP A 395 14.61 12.10 43.11
CA ASP A 395 13.67 11.24 42.41
C ASP A 395 12.87 12.02 41.33
N ALA A 396 12.67 13.34 41.53
CA ALA A 396 12.06 14.21 40.53
C ALA A 396 13.05 14.79 39.51
N ALA A 397 14.26 15.18 39.94
CA ALA A 397 15.24 15.90 39.12
C ALA A 397 16.03 15.02 38.14
N VAL A 398 16.30 13.76 38.50
CA VAL A 398 17.11 12.85 37.67
C VAL A 398 16.37 12.48 36.37
N PRO A 399 15.11 12.00 36.40
CA PRO A 399 14.36 11.71 35.18
C PRO A 399 14.21 12.95 34.29
N LEU A 400 13.95 14.12 34.88
CA LEU A 400 13.85 15.38 34.14
C LEU A 400 15.16 15.77 33.42
N SER A 401 16.31 15.44 34.01
CA SER A 401 17.61 15.64 33.37
C SER A 401 17.85 14.64 32.22
N GLN A 402 17.39 13.39 32.38
CA GLN A 402 17.42 12.39 31.31
C GLN A 402 16.48 12.79 30.15
N GLU A 403 15.32 13.37 30.46
CA GLU A 403 14.40 13.93 29.48
C GLU A 403 15.07 15.04 28.64
N ILE A 404 15.76 15.98 29.29
CA ILE A 404 16.46 17.07 28.58
C ILE A 404 17.54 16.52 27.63
N ILE A 405 18.35 15.55 28.09
CA ILE A 405 19.41 14.95 27.26
C ILE A 405 18.81 14.21 26.06
N THR A 406 17.72 13.47 26.27
CA THR A 406 17.03 12.76 25.18
C THR A 406 16.32 13.71 24.22
N LEU A 407 15.80 14.85 24.70
CA LEU A 407 15.28 15.92 23.85
C LEU A 407 16.38 16.51 22.96
N GLU A 408 17.58 16.77 23.49
CA GLU A 408 18.73 17.25 22.71
C GLU A 408 19.16 16.23 21.64
N GLN A 409 19.20 14.95 21.98
CA GLN A 409 19.48 13.88 21.02
C GLN A 409 18.41 13.82 19.92
N SER A 410 17.13 13.84 20.29
CA SER A 410 16.02 13.82 19.34
C SER A 410 16.07 15.01 18.38
N ARG A 411 16.42 16.21 18.90
CA ARG A 411 16.61 17.41 18.10
C ARG A 411 17.75 17.25 17.09
N ALA A 412 18.88 16.69 17.50
CA ALA A 412 20.02 16.44 16.61
C ALA A 412 19.63 15.45 15.49
N ASN A 413 18.88 14.39 15.84
CA ASN A 413 18.33 13.44 14.88
C ASN A 413 17.38 14.11 13.87
N LEU A 414 16.41 14.92 14.34
CA LEU A 414 15.49 15.66 13.46
C LEU A 414 16.22 16.61 12.51
N VAL A 415 17.26 17.31 12.97
CA VAL A 415 18.08 18.18 12.12
C VAL A 415 18.85 17.38 11.06
N ALA A 416 19.41 16.23 11.43
CA ALA A 416 20.09 15.34 10.47
C ALA A 416 19.12 14.82 9.40
N TRP A 417 17.94 14.35 9.82
CA TRP A 417 16.88 13.93 8.91
C TRP A 417 16.43 15.07 7.99
N ARG A 418 16.31 16.28 8.53
CA ARG A 418 15.93 17.47 7.77
C ARG A 418 16.93 17.78 6.65
N LEU A 419 18.23 17.63 6.91
CA LEU A 419 19.29 17.82 5.92
C LEU A 419 19.27 16.71 4.86
N ALA A 420 18.99 15.46 5.24
CA ALA A 420 18.82 14.35 4.31
C ALA A 420 17.68 14.63 3.32
N VAL A 421 16.49 14.96 3.83
CA VAL A 421 15.31 15.34 3.02
C VAL A 421 15.59 16.55 2.12
N ASP A 422 16.35 17.54 2.61
CA ASP A 422 16.73 18.71 1.82
C ASP A 422 17.64 18.35 0.64
N SER A 423 18.59 17.43 0.86
CA SER A 423 19.48 16.93 -0.18
C SER A 423 18.73 16.14 -1.26
N GLU A 424 17.75 15.33 -0.85
CA GLU A 424 16.86 14.58 -1.74
C GLU A 424 16.00 15.52 -2.57
N TYR A 425 15.39 16.53 -1.94
CA TYR A 425 14.60 17.55 -2.61
C TYR A 425 15.40 18.24 -3.72
N HIS A 426 16.62 18.69 -3.44
CA HIS A 426 17.48 19.33 -4.44
C HIS A 426 17.89 18.37 -5.55
N SER A 427 18.13 17.09 -5.24
CA SER A 427 18.44 16.06 -6.23
C SER A 427 17.27 15.83 -7.19
N VAL A 428 16.05 15.66 -6.67
CA VAL A 428 14.84 15.50 -7.48
C VAL A 428 14.55 16.78 -8.28
N MET A 429 14.72 17.96 -7.69
CA MET A 429 14.51 19.25 -8.36
C MET A 429 15.46 19.41 -9.55
N ARG A 430 16.76 19.13 -9.38
CA ARG A 430 17.75 19.19 -10.45
C ARG A 430 17.41 18.22 -11.59
N SER A 431 17.02 16.99 -11.26
CA SER A 431 16.65 16.00 -12.29
C SER A 431 15.38 16.40 -13.06
N LEU A 432 14.38 16.96 -12.37
CA LEU A 432 13.17 17.51 -13.00
C LEU A 432 13.49 18.70 -13.91
N LEU A 433 14.32 19.65 -13.45
CA LEU A 433 14.74 20.81 -14.26
C LEU A 433 15.51 20.40 -15.50
N LEU A 434 16.46 19.46 -15.39
CA LEU A 434 17.17 18.91 -16.54
C LEU A 434 16.22 18.23 -17.52
N ARG A 435 15.20 17.52 -17.03
CA ARG A 435 14.23 16.83 -17.88
C ARG A 435 13.33 17.81 -18.62
N ILE A 436 12.84 18.85 -17.95
CA ILE A 436 12.09 19.95 -18.58
C ILE A 436 12.97 20.66 -19.62
N LEU A 437 14.24 20.90 -19.32
CA LEU A 437 15.20 21.49 -20.26
C LEU A 437 15.37 20.61 -21.51
N VAL A 438 15.54 19.28 -21.35
CA VAL A 438 15.65 18.35 -22.48
C VAL A 438 14.37 18.36 -23.33
N ILE A 439 13.18 18.36 -22.71
CA ILE A 439 11.90 18.46 -23.43
C ILE A 439 11.81 19.78 -24.19
N ALA A 440 12.19 20.90 -23.57
CA ALA A 440 12.20 22.22 -24.20
C ALA A 440 13.17 22.28 -25.38
N ILE A 441 14.37 21.70 -25.25
CA ILE A 441 15.35 21.60 -26.34
C ILE A 441 14.80 20.73 -27.48
N ALA A 442 14.18 19.58 -27.18
CA ALA A 442 13.60 18.71 -28.18
C ALA A 442 12.45 19.39 -28.95
N LEU A 443 11.56 20.10 -28.26
CA LEU A 443 10.50 20.90 -28.87
C LEU A 443 11.07 22.06 -29.71
N GLY A 444 12.10 22.75 -29.20
CA GLY A 444 12.80 23.80 -29.93
C GLY A 444 13.44 23.28 -31.21
N ALA A 445 14.12 22.13 -31.15
CA ALA A 445 14.70 21.47 -32.32
C ALA A 445 13.63 21.08 -33.34
N LEU A 446 12.50 20.50 -32.91
CA LEU A 446 11.36 20.20 -33.79
C LEU A 446 10.82 21.46 -34.47
N PHE A 447 10.73 22.58 -33.74
CA PHE A 447 10.27 23.84 -34.30
C PHE A 447 11.25 24.41 -35.32
N ILE A 448 12.56 24.37 -35.04
CA ILE A 448 13.62 24.80 -35.97
C ILE A 448 13.59 23.95 -37.24
N ILE A 449 13.56 22.62 -37.11
CA ILE A 449 13.43 21.69 -38.26
C ILE A 449 12.17 22.01 -39.05
N GLY A 450 11.07 22.29 -38.35
CA GLY A 450 9.81 22.69 -38.96
C GLY A 450 9.88 23.99 -39.76
N GLU A 451 10.61 24.98 -39.27
CA GLU A 451 10.78 26.26 -39.95
C GLU A 451 11.76 26.14 -41.13
N VAL A 452 12.81 25.33 -41.00
CA VAL A 452 13.70 24.97 -42.11
C VAL A 452 12.93 24.26 -43.22
N TRP A 453 12.07 23.30 -42.87
CA TRP A 453 11.22 22.61 -43.84
C TRP A 453 10.25 23.58 -44.53
N ARG A 454 9.65 24.51 -43.78
CA ARG A 454 8.80 25.56 -44.35
C ARG A 454 9.56 26.42 -45.37
N ARG A 455 10.76 26.89 -45.01
CA ARG A 455 11.61 27.70 -45.90
C ARG A 455 12.05 26.91 -47.14
N ALA A 456 12.51 25.68 -46.96
CA ALA A 456 12.93 24.80 -48.07
C ALA A 456 11.78 24.55 -49.06
N THR A 457 10.58 24.24 -48.55
CA THR A 457 9.38 24.02 -49.38
C THR A 457 9.02 25.29 -50.17
N SER A 458 9.13 26.47 -49.55
CA SER A 458 8.85 27.74 -50.24
C SER A 458 9.88 28.11 -51.30
N ARG A 459 11.11 27.60 -51.18
CA ARG A 459 12.22 27.90 -52.11
C ARG A 459 12.29 26.90 -53.29
N TYR A 460 11.92 25.64 -53.07
CA TYR A 460 12.05 24.59 -54.10
C TYR A 460 10.75 24.27 -54.86
N VAL A 461 9.57 24.41 -54.23
CA VAL A 461 8.29 24.03 -54.85
C VAL A 461 7.57 25.27 -55.38
N HIS A 462 7.68 25.52 -56.68
CA HIS A 462 7.04 26.64 -57.36
C HIS A 462 5.53 26.44 -57.56
N ASP A 463 5.05 25.19 -57.52
CA ASP A 463 3.68 24.80 -57.82
C ASP A 463 2.73 25.01 -56.61
N LEU A 464 1.78 25.94 -56.69
CA LEU A 464 0.95 26.40 -55.55
C LEU A 464 0.14 25.26 -54.89
N ARG A 465 -0.30 24.28 -55.68
CA ARG A 465 -1.15 23.18 -55.19
C ARG A 465 -0.35 22.18 -54.34
N ARG A 466 0.83 21.78 -54.84
CA ARG A 466 1.77 20.91 -54.11
C ARG A 466 2.32 21.60 -52.86
N ARG A 467 2.63 22.90 -52.94
CA ARG A 467 3.09 23.69 -51.79
C ARG A 467 2.09 23.67 -50.62
N ARG A 468 0.79 23.80 -50.88
CA ARG A 468 -0.25 23.71 -49.83
C ARG A 468 -0.28 22.33 -49.17
N GLN A 469 -0.17 21.26 -49.96
CA GLN A 469 -0.15 19.89 -49.44
C GLN A 469 1.06 19.64 -48.52
N PHE A 470 2.27 20.08 -48.92
CA PHE A 470 3.47 19.94 -48.09
C PHE A 470 3.42 20.77 -46.80
N LEU A 471 2.87 21.99 -46.85
CA LEU A 471 2.68 22.83 -45.65
C LEU A 471 1.64 22.23 -44.69
N GLY A 472 0.57 21.63 -45.22
CA GLY A 472 -0.41 20.88 -44.44
C GLY A 472 0.20 19.64 -43.77
N MET A 473 0.93 18.83 -44.56
CA MET A 473 1.65 17.65 -44.06
C MET A 473 2.65 18.02 -42.96
N ARG A 474 3.44 19.09 -43.16
CA ARG A 474 4.37 19.62 -42.14
C ARG A 474 3.64 19.91 -40.82
N ARG A 475 2.51 20.63 -40.86
CA ARG A 475 1.76 20.99 -39.64
C ARG A 475 1.31 19.75 -38.89
N ILE A 476 0.82 18.73 -39.60
CA ILE A 476 0.40 17.46 -39.00
C ILE A 476 1.59 16.72 -38.40
N VAL A 477 2.69 16.57 -39.14
CA VAL A 477 3.90 15.84 -38.67
C VAL A 477 4.54 16.53 -37.48
N ILE A 478 4.73 17.85 -37.51
CA ILE A 478 5.30 18.58 -36.37
C ILE A 478 4.34 18.51 -35.19
N GLY A 479 3.04 18.75 -35.39
CA GLY A 479 2.05 18.66 -34.32
C GLY A 479 2.03 17.29 -33.66
N PHE A 480 2.09 16.22 -34.46
CA PHE A 480 2.17 14.84 -33.99
C PHE A 480 3.47 14.57 -33.21
N LEU A 481 4.63 14.94 -33.76
CA LEU A 481 5.91 14.75 -33.08
C LEU A 481 6.04 15.58 -31.80
N SER A 482 5.55 16.82 -31.79
CA SER A 482 5.51 17.66 -30.60
C SER A 482 4.59 17.06 -29.53
N GLY A 483 3.41 16.56 -29.92
CA GLY A 483 2.52 15.82 -29.03
C GLY A 483 3.18 14.57 -28.44
N LEU A 484 3.90 13.80 -29.27
CA LEU A 484 4.62 12.61 -28.85
C LEU A 484 5.73 12.94 -27.84
N VAL A 485 6.52 13.99 -28.09
CA VAL A 485 7.57 14.46 -27.16
C VAL A 485 6.96 14.90 -25.83
N LEU A 486 5.83 15.60 -25.85
CA LEU A 486 5.13 16.00 -24.62
C LEU A 486 4.60 14.80 -23.84
N ILE A 487 3.91 13.87 -24.50
CA ILE A 487 3.35 12.67 -23.86
C ILE A 487 4.47 11.81 -23.26
N LEU A 488 5.51 11.49 -24.02
CA LEU A 488 6.64 10.68 -23.52
C LEU A 488 7.48 11.41 -22.46
N GLY A 489 7.62 12.73 -22.60
CA GLY A 489 8.27 13.57 -21.59
C GLY A 489 7.54 13.53 -20.26
N PHE A 490 6.21 13.68 -20.27
CA PHE A 490 5.41 13.75 -19.05
C PHE A 490 5.07 12.39 -18.45
N VAL A 491 4.81 11.35 -19.25
CA VAL A 491 4.17 10.09 -18.82
C VAL A 491 5.13 8.90 -18.87
N ASN A 492 6.39 9.07 -18.50
CA ASN A 492 7.44 8.03 -18.65
C ASN A 492 7.27 6.75 -17.81
N GLN A 493 6.08 6.45 -17.32
CA GLN A 493 5.69 5.15 -16.78
C GLN A 493 5.31 4.23 -17.94
N PHE A 494 6.32 3.61 -18.57
CA PHE A 494 6.11 2.66 -19.68
C PHE A 494 5.12 1.52 -19.34
N ASN A 495 5.02 1.13 -18.06
CA ASN A 495 4.05 0.13 -17.60
C ASN A 495 2.58 0.57 -17.78
N SER A 496 2.29 1.87 -17.65
CA SER A 496 0.94 2.39 -17.87
C SER A 496 0.67 2.64 -19.35
N LEU A 497 1.69 3.09 -20.11
CA LEU A 497 1.54 3.38 -21.54
C LEU A 497 1.29 2.11 -22.37
N ALA A 498 1.93 0.99 -22.05
CA ALA A 498 1.67 -0.28 -22.73
C ALA A 498 0.22 -0.74 -22.53
N THR A 499 -0.29 -0.65 -21.29
CA THR A 499 -1.67 -0.98 -20.95
C THR A 499 -2.67 -0.04 -21.64
N PHE A 500 -2.39 1.26 -21.63
CA PHE A 500 -3.22 2.26 -22.31
C PHE A 500 -3.21 2.08 -23.84
N ALA A 501 -2.05 1.83 -24.44
CA ALA A 501 -1.92 1.50 -25.86
C ALA A 501 -2.64 0.19 -26.20
N GLY A 502 -2.61 -0.80 -25.30
CA GLY A 502 -3.40 -2.03 -25.41
C GLY A 502 -4.90 -1.75 -25.47
N PHE A 503 -5.42 -0.91 -24.58
CA PHE A 503 -6.84 -0.50 -24.60
C PHE A 503 -7.21 0.28 -25.85
N ILE A 504 -6.38 1.24 -26.28
CA ILE A 504 -6.61 1.96 -27.54
C ILE A 504 -6.61 0.99 -28.73
N THR A 505 -5.64 0.07 -28.79
CA THR A 505 -5.54 -0.90 -29.88
C THR A 505 -6.75 -1.83 -29.88
N ALA A 506 -7.21 -2.30 -28.71
CA ALA A 506 -8.42 -3.10 -28.59
C ALA A 506 -9.67 -2.30 -29.03
N GLY A 507 -9.80 -1.04 -28.62
CA GLY A 507 -10.90 -0.17 -29.04
C GLY A 507 -10.92 0.08 -30.55
N ILE A 508 -9.75 0.35 -31.16
CA ILE A 508 -9.61 0.49 -32.61
C ILE A 508 -9.92 -0.84 -33.31
N ALA A 509 -9.43 -1.97 -32.82
CA ALA A 509 -9.67 -3.27 -33.41
C ALA A 509 -11.17 -3.63 -33.41
N VAL A 510 -11.87 -3.36 -32.30
CA VAL A 510 -13.32 -3.57 -32.19
C VAL A 510 -14.08 -2.61 -33.11
N GLY A 511 -13.72 -1.32 -33.14
CA GLY A 511 -14.37 -0.34 -34.02
C GLY A 511 -14.15 -0.58 -35.51
N LEU A 512 -13.00 -1.15 -35.89
CA LEU A 512 -12.61 -1.41 -37.28
C LEU A 512 -12.90 -2.85 -37.74
N GLN A 513 -13.55 -3.66 -36.90
CA GLN A 513 -13.77 -5.10 -37.14
C GLN A 513 -14.37 -5.39 -38.53
N THR A 514 -15.44 -4.69 -38.91
CA THR A 514 -16.12 -4.91 -40.20
C THR A 514 -15.24 -4.55 -41.40
N ILE A 515 -14.39 -3.53 -41.27
CA ILE A 515 -13.47 -3.13 -42.35
C ILE A 515 -12.36 -4.16 -42.50
N LEU A 516 -11.77 -4.62 -41.39
CA LEU A 516 -10.76 -5.68 -41.40
C LEU A 516 -11.32 -6.97 -42.02
N LEU A 517 -12.55 -7.36 -41.66
CA LEU A 517 -13.24 -8.51 -42.24
C LEU A 517 -13.48 -8.33 -43.75
N SER A 518 -13.81 -7.11 -44.20
CA SER A 518 -14.02 -6.81 -45.62
C SER A 518 -12.73 -6.91 -46.43
N VAL A 519 -11.60 -6.48 -45.85
CA VAL A 519 -10.27 -6.62 -46.46
C VAL A 519 -9.86 -8.09 -46.53
N ALA A 520 -10.12 -8.87 -45.48
CA ALA A 520 -9.90 -10.32 -45.51
C ALA A 520 -10.76 -11.00 -46.59
N ALA A 521 -12.03 -10.60 -46.70
CA ALA A 521 -12.95 -11.09 -47.73
C ALA A 521 -12.48 -10.73 -49.15
N TYR A 522 -11.87 -9.57 -49.36
CA TYR A 522 -11.29 -9.21 -50.67
C TYR A 522 -10.26 -10.24 -51.16
N PHE A 523 -9.34 -10.67 -50.28
CA PHE A 523 -8.35 -11.70 -50.64
C PHE A 523 -9.00 -13.06 -50.94
N PHE A 524 -10.15 -13.36 -50.33
CA PHE A 524 -10.93 -14.54 -50.66
C PHE A 524 -11.62 -14.41 -52.02
N ILE A 525 -12.22 -13.24 -52.32
CA ILE A 525 -12.89 -12.95 -53.60
C ILE A 525 -11.93 -13.06 -54.78
N ILE A 526 -10.67 -12.66 -54.63
CA ILE A 526 -9.69 -12.70 -55.73
C ILE A 526 -9.01 -14.07 -55.90
N GLY A 527 -9.28 -15.03 -55.01
CA GLY A 527 -8.70 -16.38 -55.02
C GLY A 527 -9.16 -17.26 -56.19
N ARG A 528 -8.67 -18.50 -56.24
CA ARG A 528 -8.83 -19.42 -57.39
C ARG A 528 -10.30 -19.71 -57.78
N TYR A 529 -11.20 -19.78 -56.81
CA TYR A 529 -12.64 -20.02 -57.03
C TYR A 529 -13.50 -18.79 -56.68
N GLY A 530 -12.89 -17.61 -56.65
CA GLY A 530 -13.54 -16.37 -56.27
C GLY A 530 -14.39 -15.74 -57.39
N VAL A 531 -14.76 -14.47 -57.20
CA VAL A 531 -15.61 -13.69 -58.12
C VAL A 531 -14.75 -12.74 -58.94
N ARG A 532 -14.96 -12.74 -60.25
CA ARG A 532 -14.31 -11.88 -61.23
C ARG A 532 -15.29 -10.83 -61.73
N VAL A 533 -14.74 -9.74 -62.25
CA VAL A 533 -15.52 -8.75 -62.99
C VAL A 533 -16.14 -9.42 -64.21
N GLY A 534 -17.44 -9.24 -64.41
CA GLY A 534 -18.25 -9.89 -65.44
C GLY A 534 -18.91 -11.20 -65.00
N ASP A 535 -18.59 -11.74 -63.83
CA ASP A 535 -19.29 -12.93 -63.33
C ASP A 535 -20.73 -12.57 -62.94
N ARG A 536 -21.66 -13.46 -63.31
CA ARG A 536 -23.04 -13.41 -62.80
C ARG A 536 -23.12 -14.08 -61.43
N ILE A 537 -23.56 -13.32 -60.45
CA ILE A 537 -23.68 -13.76 -59.06
C ILE A 537 -25.04 -13.39 -58.48
N THR A 538 -25.51 -14.20 -57.54
CA THR A 538 -26.65 -13.88 -56.68
C THR A 538 -26.18 -13.79 -55.24
N VAL A 539 -26.33 -12.61 -54.63
CA VAL A 539 -25.93 -12.33 -53.25
C VAL A 539 -27.07 -11.64 -52.54
N ALA A 540 -27.45 -12.12 -51.36
CA ALA A 540 -28.52 -11.53 -50.54
C ALA A 540 -29.84 -11.29 -51.32
N GLY A 541 -30.17 -12.19 -52.24
CA GLY A 541 -31.39 -12.10 -53.07
C GLY A 541 -31.31 -11.13 -54.26
N VAL A 542 -30.16 -10.50 -54.50
CA VAL A 542 -29.93 -9.67 -55.70
C VAL A 542 -29.08 -10.45 -56.69
N THR A 543 -29.62 -10.68 -57.88
CA THR A 543 -28.92 -11.32 -59.00
C THR A 543 -28.37 -10.26 -59.93
N GLY A 544 -27.10 -10.37 -60.30
CA GLY A 544 -26.49 -9.39 -61.17
C GLY A 544 -25.08 -9.73 -61.65
N ASP A 545 -24.55 -8.91 -62.56
CA ASP A 545 -23.22 -9.07 -63.12
C ASP A 545 -22.22 -8.14 -62.39
N VAL A 546 -21.06 -8.67 -61.98
CA VAL A 546 -20.09 -7.90 -61.20
C VAL A 546 -19.39 -6.84 -62.06
N ILE A 547 -19.45 -5.59 -61.62
CA ILE A 547 -18.81 -4.44 -62.29
C ILE A 547 -17.37 -4.26 -61.78
N GLU A 548 -17.20 -4.25 -60.45
CA GLU A 548 -15.91 -3.97 -59.81
C GLU A 548 -15.83 -4.66 -58.45
N VAL A 549 -14.63 -5.16 -58.12
CA VAL A 549 -14.30 -5.68 -56.79
C VAL A 549 -13.25 -4.76 -56.15
N GLY A 550 -13.69 -3.90 -55.25
CA GLY A 550 -12.82 -3.03 -54.45
C GLY A 550 -12.37 -3.69 -53.14
N LEU A 551 -11.42 -3.08 -52.44
CA LEU A 551 -10.81 -3.65 -51.22
C LEU A 551 -11.81 -3.85 -50.06
N VAL A 552 -12.83 -3.01 -49.97
CA VAL A 552 -13.83 -3.05 -48.88
C VAL A 552 -15.24 -3.38 -49.40
N ARG A 553 -15.53 -3.08 -50.67
CA ARG A 553 -16.86 -3.23 -51.29
C ARG A 553 -16.74 -3.71 -52.72
N PHE A 554 -17.74 -4.46 -53.19
CA PHE A 554 -17.91 -4.83 -54.59
C PHE A 554 -19.24 -4.32 -55.14
N TYR A 555 -19.29 -4.13 -56.45
CA TYR A 555 -20.37 -3.50 -57.18
C TYR A 555 -20.96 -4.49 -58.17
N VAL A 556 -22.29 -4.64 -58.16
CA VAL A 556 -23.03 -5.58 -59.00
C VAL A 556 -24.09 -4.80 -59.76
N MET A 557 -24.12 -4.93 -61.09
CA MET A 557 -25.21 -4.43 -61.91
C MET A 557 -26.42 -5.35 -61.74
N GLU A 558 -27.52 -4.83 -61.23
CA GLU A 558 -28.70 -5.66 -60.95
C GLU A 558 -29.44 -6.06 -62.23
N LEU A 559 -29.74 -7.35 -62.33
CA LEU A 559 -30.62 -7.91 -63.34
C LEU A 559 -31.95 -8.32 -62.68
N ALA A 560 -33.07 -7.87 -63.27
CA ALA A 560 -34.41 -8.25 -62.82
C ALA A 560 -35.08 -9.13 -63.88
N GLY A 561 -35.83 -10.11 -63.42
CA GLY A 561 -36.51 -11.08 -64.26
C GLY A 561 -36.73 -12.38 -63.51
N ASN A 562 -37.54 -13.27 -64.09
CA ASN A 562 -37.79 -14.59 -63.52
C ASN A 562 -36.95 -15.63 -64.26
N GLY A 563 -36.05 -16.29 -63.54
CA GLY A 563 -35.24 -17.37 -64.09
C GLY A 563 -34.17 -16.89 -65.08
N LEU A 564 -34.40 -17.09 -66.38
CA LEU A 564 -33.40 -16.86 -67.44
C LEU A 564 -33.68 -15.62 -68.30
N GLU A 565 -34.85 -15.00 -68.15
CA GLU A 565 -35.18 -13.72 -68.78
C GLU A 565 -34.72 -12.55 -67.90
N LEU A 566 -33.43 -12.54 -67.58
CA LEU A 566 -32.80 -11.53 -66.74
C LEU A 566 -32.46 -10.30 -67.59
N GLN A 567 -33.12 -9.17 -67.33
CA GLN A 567 -32.89 -7.89 -68.01
C GLN A 567 -32.16 -6.92 -67.09
N THR A 568 -31.24 -6.13 -67.65
CA THR A 568 -30.52 -5.11 -66.87
C THR A 568 -31.47 -4.01 -66.41
N THR A 569 -31.49 -3.76 -65.09
CA THR A 569 -32.36 -2.72 -64.48
C THR A 569 -31.78 -1.31 -64.54
N GLY A 570 -30.47 -1.20 -64.81
CA GLY A 570 -29.72 0.05 -64.69
C GLY A 570 -29.35 0.44 -63.25
N ARG A 571 -29.72 -0.36 -62.23
CA ARG A 571 -29.32 -0.14 -60.84
C ARG A 571 -27.99 -0.86 -60.53
N VAL A 572 -27.19 -0.26 -59.65
CA VAL A 572 -25.96 -0.87 -59.12
C VAL A 572 -26.15 -1.16 -57.64
N ALA A 573 -26.11 -2.43 -57.28
CA ALA A 573 -26.08 -2.88 -55.90
C ALA A 573 -24.64 -2.84 -55.38
N VAL A 574 -24.45 -2.20 -54.22
CA VAL A 574 -23.15 -2.05 -53.57
C VAL A 574 -23.12 -2.89 -52.32
N PHE A 575 -22.23 -3.86 -52.28
CA PHE A 575 -22.11 -4.79 -51.16
C PHE A 575 -20.79 -4.58 -50.42
N SER A 576 -20.83 -4.74 -49.10
CA SER A 576 -19.61 -4.92 -48.31
C SER A 576 -19.01 -6.28 -48.60
N ASN A 577 -17.70 -6.38 -48.81
CA ASN A 577 -17.04 -7.67 -49.04
C ASN A 577 -17.28 -8.64 -47.85
N ALA A 578 -17.43 -8.10 -46.63
CA ALA A 578 -17.74 -8.89 -45.44
C ALA A 578 -19.07 -9.68 -45.53
N ILE A 579 -19.96 -9.36 -46.48
CA ILE A 579 -21.22 -10.11 -46.67
C ILE A 579 -20.98 -11.60 -46.95
N LEU A 580 -19.85 -11.95 -47.55
CA LEU A 580 -19.48 -13.34 -47.84
C LEU A 580 -19.23 -14.20 -46.60
N PHE A 581 -18.94 -13.57 -45.47
CA PHE A 581 -18.75 -14.25 -44.19
C PHE A 581 -19.97 -14.13 -43.26
N GLN A 582 -21.07 -13.54 -43.73
CA GLN A 582 -22.31 -13.48 -42.97
C GLN A 582 -23.05 -14.82 -43.10
N ALA A 583 -23.27 -15.48 -41.96
CA ALA A 583 -24.05 -16.72 -41.91
C ALA A 583 -25.47 -16.47 -42.43
N GLY A 584 -25.89 -17.25 -43.43
CA GLY A 584 -27.24 -17.16 -44.02
C GLY A 584 -27.32 -16.37 -45.33
N THR A 585 -26.22 -15.79 -45.83
CA THR A 585 -26.19 -15.14 -47.16
C THR A 585 -25.29 -15.94 -48.11
N PRO A 586 -25.78 -17.05 -48.69
CA PRO A 586 -25.01 -17.80 -49.67
C PRO A 586 -24.74 -16.94 -50.91
N LEU A 587 -23.53 -17.06 -51.44
CA LEU A 587 -23.16 -16.53 -52.75
C LEU A 587 -23.39 -17.63 -53.78
N TYR A 588 -24.35 -17.43 -54.68
CA TYR A 588 -24.51 -18.30 -55.84
C TYR A 588 -23.77 -17.71 -57.03
N LYS A 589 -23.02 -18.54 -57.73
CA LYS A 589 -22.31 -18.19 -58.95
C LYS A 589 -22.54 -19.29 -59.98
N GLN A 590 -22.72 -18.91 -61.23
CA GLN A 590 -22.83 -19.87 -62.33
C GLN A 590 -21.53 -20.66 -62.49
N MET A 591 -21.62 -21.95 -62.84
CA MET A 591 -20.45 -22.80 -62.99
C MET A 591 -19.46 -22.17 -63.99
N PRO A 592 -18.20 -21.94 -63.60
CA PRO A 592 -17.23 -21.31 -64.49
C PRO A 592 -17.06 -22.11 -65.77
N GLY A 593 -17.30 -21.48 -66.93
CA GLY A 593 -17.17 -22.11 -68.24
C GLY A 593 -18.43 -22.78 -68.80
N THR A 594 -19.56 -22.78 -68.06
CA THR A 594 -20.88 -23.11 -68.65
C THR A 594 -21.65 -21.83 -68.96
N ASP A 595 -22.15 -21.70 -70.18
CA ASP A 595 -23.08 -20.62 -70.57
C ASP A 595 -24.46 -21.19 -70.90
N TYR A 596 -24.84 -22.27 -70.22
CA TYR A 596 -26.14 -22.92 -70.41
C TYR A 596 -26.90 -23.04 -69.09
N ALA A 597 -28.22 -23.01 -69.23
CA ALA A 597 -29.16 -23.21 -68.15
C ALA A 597 -30.26 -24.18 -68.56
N TRP A 598 -31.04 -24.62 -67.58
CA TRP A 598 -32.07 -25.64 -67.79
C TRP A 598 -33.43 -25.00 -68.00
N HIS A 599 -34.12 -25.38 -69.08
CA HIS A 599 -35.53 -25.08 -69.30
C HIS A 599 -36.38 -26.32 -68.99
N GLU A 600 -37.55 -26.08 -68.43
CA GLU A 600 -38.59 -27.05 -68.16
C GLU A 600 -39.81 -26.69 -68.99
N LEU A 601 -40.14 -27.56 -69.94
CA LEU A 601 -41.40 -27.55 -70.67
C LEU A 601 -42.40 -28.40 -69.89
N THR A 602 -43.53 -27.80 -69.56
CA THR A 602 -44.63 -28.44 -68.87
C THR A 602 -45.86 -28.48 -69.77
N VAL A 603 -46.34 -29.68 -70.09
CA VAL A 603 -47.54 -29.89 -70.92
C VAL A 603 -48.55 -30.70 -70.10
N LYS A 604 -49.78 -30.18 -69.95
CA LYS A 604 -50.87 -30.94 -69.35
C LYS A 604 -51.51 -31.83 -70.40
N LEU A 605 -51.62 -33.11 -70.08
CA LEU A 605 -52.14 -34.16 -70.93
C LEU A 605 -53.48 -34.68 -70.37
N GLN A 606 -54.41 -34.97 -71.28
CA GLN A 606 -55.72 -35.54 -70.98
C GLN A 606 -55.61 -37.06 -70.83
N ASP A 607 -56.26 -37.63 -69.82
CA ASP A 607 -56.22 -39.08 -69.52
C ASP A 607 -56.98 -39.93 -70.55
N SER A 608 -57.91 -39.34 -71.31
CA SER A 608 -58.78 -40.04 -72.26
C SER A 608 -58.20 -40.25 -73.66
N ALA A 609 -56.98 -39.80 -73.94
CA ALA A 609 -56.33 -39.85 -75.25
C ALA A 609 -54.98 -40.59 -75.18
N ASP A 610 -54.39 -40.95 -76.33
CA ASP A 610 -53.07 -41.61 -76.38
C ASP A 610 -51.94 -40.64 -75.98
N TYR A 611 -51.79 -40.45 -74.67
CA TYR A 611 -50.79 -39.59 -74.07
C TYR A 611 -49.37 -40.07 -74.36
N ARG A 612 -49.17 -41.36 -74.68
CA ARG A 612 -47.84 -41.91 -75.01
C ARG A 612 -47.40 -41.48 -76.39
N HIS A 613 -48.31 -41.53 -77.37
CA HIS A 613 -48.06 -40.99 -78.70
C HIS A 613 -47.78 -39.49 -78.63
N ALA A 614 -48.63 -38.73 -77.91
CA ALA A 614 -48.44 -37.30 -77.73
C ALA A 614 -47.11 -36.94 -77.04
N ALA A 615 -46.74 -37.64 -75.96
CA ALA A 615 -45.47 -37.42 -75.29
C ALA A 615 -44.26 -37.70 -76.20
N LYS A 616 -44.31 -38.76 -77.01
CA LYS A 616 -43.25 -39.12 -77.95
C LYS A 616 -43.08 -38.08 -79.07
N VAL A 617 -44.18 -37.59 -79.63
CA VAL A 617 -44.16 -36.56 -80.69
C VAL A 617 -43.63 -35.23 -80.16
N LEU A 618 -44.10 -34.79 -78.97
CA LEU A 618 -43.64 -33.54 -78.35
C LEU A 618 -42.16 -33.61 -77.94
N LEU A 619 -41.70 -34.75 -77.39
CA LEU A 619 -40.29 -34.98 -77.10
C LEU A 619 -39.43 -34.92 -78.36
N GLY A 620 -39.85 -35.59 -79.44
CA GLY A 620 -39.14 -35.57 -80.71
C GLY A 620 -39.01 -34.16 -81.32
N GLY A 621 -40.00 -33.30 -81.11
CA GLY A 621 -39.94 -31.88 -81.48
C GLY A 621 -38.85 -31.10 -80.74
N VAL A 622 -38.75 -31.30 -79.42
CA VAL A 622 -37.71 -30.67 -78.58
C VAL A 622 -36.32 -31.24 -78.91
N GLU A 623 -36.20 -32.56 -79.09
CA GLU A 623 -34.94 -33.22 -79.46
C GLU A 623 -34.40 -32.74 -80.82
N LYS A 624 -35.29 -32.51 -81.79
CA LYS A 624 -34.91 -31.99 -83.12
C LYS A 624 -34.27 -30.61 -83.03
N ILE A 625 -34.81 -29.74 -82.17
CA ILE A 625 -34.27 -28.39 -81.94
C ILE A 625 -32.97 -28.49 -81.14
N TYR A 626 -32.92 -29.33 -80.10
CA TYR A 626 -31.72 -29.57 -79.30
C TYR A 626 -30.55 -30.08 -80.15
N ALA A 627 -30.80 -30.96 -81.12
CA ALA A 627 -29.77 -31.51 -82.00
C ALA A 627 -28.98 -30.42 -82.77
N GLY A 628 -29.58 -29.26 -83.02
CA GLY A 628 -28.93 -28.13 -83.70
C GLY A 628 -27.80 -27.48 -82.91
N TYR A 629 -27.86 -27.52 -81.58
CA TYR A 629 -26.87 -26.87 -80.69
C TYR A 629 -26.26 -27.82 -79.63
N LYS A 630 -26.61 -29.12 -79.66
CA LYS A 630 -26.10 -30.17 -78.76
C LYS A 630 -24.57 -30.19 -78.66
N GLN A 631 -23.86 -30.07 -79.78
CA GLN A 631 -22.39 -30.12 -79.80
C GLN A 631 -21.74 -29.00 -78.99
N LEU A 632 -22.36 -27.81 -78.96
CA LEU A 632 -21.86 -26.65 -78.22
C LEU A 632 -22.00 -26.87 -76.71
N ILE A 633 -23.15 -27.40 -76.27
CA ILE A 633 -23.42 -27.74 -74.86
C ILE A 633 -22.48 -28.86 -74.38
N GLU A 634 -22.25 -29.90 -75.19
CA GLU A 634 -21.32 -30.99 -74.85
C GLU A 634 -19.86 -30.51 -74.77
N GLN A 635 -19.45 -29.56 -75.61
CA GLN A 635 -18.13 -28.94 -75.52
C GLN A 635 -17.96 -28.13 -74.24
N GLN A 636 -18.94 -27.28 -73.88
CA GLN A 636 -18.92 -26.53 -72.62
C GLN A 636 -18.89 -27.48 -71.41
N HIS A 637 -19.70 -28.54 -71.43
CA HIS A 637 -19.71 -29.55 -70.39
C HIS A 637 -18.35 -30.25 -70.21
N ARG A 638 -17.69 -30.67 -71.29
CA ARG A 638 -16.35 -31.29 -71.21
C ARG A 638 -15.29 -30.36 -70.62
N ASN A 639 -15.35 -29.07 -70.94
CA ASN A 639 -14.44 -28.07 -70.40
C ASN A 639 -14.62 -27.88 -68.89
N VAL A 640 -15.86 -27.99 -68.40
CA VAL A 640 -16.16 -27.88 -66.96
C VAL A 640 -15.84 -29.18 -66.22
N GLN A 641 -16.11 -30.34 -66.81
CA GLN A 641 -15.72 -31.64 -66.24
C GLN A 641 -14.20 -31.76 -66.07
N ALA A 642 -13.41 -31.16 -66.96
CA ALA A 642 -11.95 -31.08 -66.81
C ALA A 642 -11.49 -30.18 -65.63
N GLY A 643 -12.37 -29.30 -65.12
CA GLY A 643 -12.07 -28.33 -64.06
C GLY A 643 -12.69 -28.64 -62.70
N VAL A 644 -13.57 -29.64 -62.60
CA VAL A 644 -14.28 -30.02 -61.37
C VAL A 644 -13.99 -31.50 -61.05
N ASP A 645 -13.50 -31.78 -59.84
CA ASP A 645 -13.23 -33.14 -59.34
C ASP A 645 -14.54 -33.89 -58.97
N ALA A 646 -15.57 -33.80 -59.81
CA ALA A 646 -16.84 -34.48 -59.64
C ALA A 646 -17.33 -35.02 -60.99
N ALA A 647 -17.85 -36.25 -60.99
CA ALA A 647 -18.55 -36.79 -62.14
C ALA A 647 -19.88 -36.05 -62.30
N ILE A 648 -20.00 -35.24 -63.35
CA ILE A 648 -21.24 -34.55 -63.73
C ILE A 648 -21.78 -35.28 -64.96
N ASP A 649 -23.05 -35.68 -64.92
CA ASP A 649 -23.70 -36.33 -66.07
C ASP A 649 -23.82 -35.37 -67.26
N ALA A 650 -23.73 -35.92 -68.47
CA ALA A 650 -23.85 -35.13 -69.68
C ALA A 650 -25.26 -34.49 -69.76
N PRO A 651 -25.36 -33.19 -70.11
CA PRO A 651 -26.64 -32.51 -70.21
C PRO A 651 -27.43 -33.04 -71.42
N THR A 652 -28.41 -33.89 -71.15
CA THR A 652 -29.33 -34.44 -72.17
C THR A 652 -30.76 -33.96 -71.95
N VAL A 653 -31.62 -34.12 -72.97
CA VAL A 653 -33.06 -33.90 -72.81
C VAL A 653 -33.63 -35.03 -71.98
N GLU A 654 -34.27 -34.70 -70.86
CA GLU A 654 -34.97 -35.66 -70.01
C GLU A 654 -36.48 -35.44 -70.10
N SER A 655 -37.24 -36.51 -70.27
CA SER A 655 -38.72 -36.46 -70.21
C SER A 655 -39.23 -37.29 -69.05
N ARG A 656 -40.15 -36.73 -68.25
CA ARG A 656 -40.84 -37.43 -67.16
C ARG A 656 -42.34 -37.17 -67.27
N VAL A 657 -43.14 -38.20 -67.07
CA VAL A 657 -44.60 -38.08 -66.95
C VAL A 657 -44.95 -38.16 -65.48
N LEU A 658 -45.58 -37.11 -64.96
CA LEU A 658 -46.01 -36.97 -63.57
C LEU A 658 -47.55 -37.01 -63.50
N LEU A 659 -48.10 -37.67 -62.49
CA LEU A 659 -49.52 -37.54 -62.14
C LEU A 659 -49.68 -36.31 -61.24
N VAL A 660 -50.59 -35.39 -61.60
CA VAL A 660 -50.87 -34.18 -60.84
C VAL A 660 -52.39 -34.05 -60.66
N ASP A 661 -52.84 -33.36 -59.60
CA ASP A 661 -54.27 -33.08 -59.37
C ASP A 661 -54.88 -32.36 -60.59
N GLY A 662 -55.65 -33.11 -61.39
CA GLY A 662 -56.27 -32.62 -62.61
C GLY A 662 -55.72 -33.16 -63.93
N GLY A 663 -54.83 -34.17 -63.92
CA GLY A 663 -54.47 -34.93 -65.13
C GLY A 663 -53.01 -35.43 -65.18
N LEU A 664 -52.60 -35.93 -66.34
CA LEU A 664 -51.21 -36.30 -66.61
C LEU A 664 -50.41 -35.04 -66.97
N GLN A 665 -49.16 -34.93 -66.53
CA GLN A 665 -48.28 -33.81 -66.88
C GLN A 665 -46.97 -34.34 -67.44
N LEU A 666 -46.66 -33.95 -68.68
CA LEU A 666 -45.36 -34.19 -69.30
C LEU A 666 -44.42 -33.04 -68.94
N LEU A 667 -43.33 -33.37 -68.26
CA LEU A 667 -42.23 -32.47 -67.95
C LEU A 667 -41.03 -32.86 -68.82
N VAL A 668 -40.62 -31.96 -69.71
CA VAL A 668 -39.43 -32.12 -70.54
C VAL A 668 -38.39 -31.10 -70.10
N ARG A 669 -37.25 -31.57 -69.60
CA ARG A 669 -36.14 -30.73 -69.18
C ARG A 669 -35.04 -30.77 -70.23
N PHE A 670 -34.61 -29.61 -70.71
CA PHE A 670 -33.59 -29.50 -71.75
C PHE A 670 -32.62 -28.34 -71.45
N PRO A 671 -31.33 -28.50 -71.78
CA PRO A 671 -30.35 -27.42 -71.64
C PRO A 671 -30.49 -26.43 -72.80
N VAL A 672 -30.29 -25.15 -72.50
CA VAL A 672 -30.32 -24.03 -73.45
C VAL A 672 -29.21 -23.05 -73.12
N GLU A 673 -28.54 -22.51 -74.14
CA GLU A 673 -27.55 -21.45 -73.96
C GLU A 673 -28.23 -20.15 -73.47
N ILE A 674 -27.67 -19.48 -72.45
CA ILE A 674 -28.30 -18.34 -71.79
C ILE A 674 -28.52 -17.18 -72.76
N ARG A 675 -27.58 -16.97 -73.69
CA ARG A 675 -27.62 -15.88 -74.67
C ARG A 675 -28.75 -16.06 -75.69
N ASP A 676 -29.01 -17.30 -76.08
CA ASP A 676 -30.02 -17.66 -77.07
C ASP A 676 -31.32 -18.17 -76.44
N ALA A 677 -31.45 -18.08 -75.11
CA ALA A 677 -32.56 -18.65 -74.37
C ALA A 677 -33.93 -18.19 -74.88
N SER A 678 -34.10 -16.89 -75.15
CA SER A 678 -35.36 -16.35 -75.67
C SER A 678 -35.64 -16.84 -77.10
N LEU A 679 -34.62 -16.94 -77.95
CA LEU A 679 -34.74 -17.38 -79.33
C LEU A 679 -35.10 -18.87 -79.39
N VAL A 680 -34.39 -19.72 -78.63
CA VAL A 680 -34.67 -21.16 -78.55
C VAL A 680 -36.04 -21.40 -77.93
N THR A 681 -36.45 -20.63 -76.91
CA THR A 681 -37.80 -20.71 -76.35
C THR A 681 -38.86 -20.42 -77.40
N GLN A 682 -38.69 -19.36 -78.19
CA GLN A 682 -39.59 -19.04 -79.29
C GLN A 682 -39.64 -20.17 -80.32
N GLN A 683 -38.48 -20.68 -80.77
CA GLN A 683 -38.41 -21.78 -81.74
C GLN A 683 -39.11 -23.06 -81.23
N VAL A 684 -38.91 -23.40 -79.95
CA VAL A 684 -39.56 -24.55 -79.32
C VAL A 684 -41.07 -24.31 -79.22
N SER A 685 -41.52 -23.11 -78.81
CA SER A 685 -42.94 -22.77 -78.77
C SER A 685 -43.60 -22.88 -80.15
N GLU A 686 -43.01 -22.30 -81.19
CA GLU A 686 -43.52 -22.37 -82.57
C GLU A 686 -43.59 -23.81 -83.09
N ALA A 687 -42.54 -24.60 -82.85
CA ALA A 687 -42.51 -26.00 -83.27
C ALA A 687 -43.55 -26.86 -82.53
N LEU A 688 -43.74 -26.64 -81.23
CA LEU A 688 -44.76 -27.36 -80.45
C LEU A 688 -46.17 -27.00 -80.92
N ILE A 689 -46.46 -25.72 -81.19
CA ILE A 689 -47.76 -25.28 -81.72
C ILE A 689 -48.02 -25.92 -83.08
N ALA A 690 -47.04 -25.94 -83.97
CA ALA A 690 -47.16 -26.58 -85.28
C ALA A 690 -47.40 -28.09 -85.17
N LEU A 691 -46.72 -28.78 -84.25
CA LEU A 691 -46.92 -30.22 -83.99
C LEU A 691 -48.30 -30.53 -83.41
N ILE A 692 -48.80 -29.69 -82.49
CA ILE A 692 -50.14 -29.83 -81.90
C ILE A 692 -51.23 -29.59 -82.95
N GLN A 693 -51.05 -28.67 -83.89
CA GLN A 693 -52.03 -28.37 -84.93
C GLN A 693 -51.99 -29.38 -86.09
N GLY A 694 -50.84 -30.01 -86.36
CA GLY A 694 -50.64 -30.93 -87.47
C GLY A 694 -51.04 -32.38 -87.20
N ASP A 695 -51.10 -32.81 -85.94
CA ASP A 695 -51.51 -34.17 -85.54
C ASP A 695 -52.76 -34.13 -84.64
N GLU A 696 -53.91 -34.56 -85.18
CA GLU A 696 -55.19 -34.58 -84.47
C GLU A 696 -55.15 -35.47 -83.21
N ALA A 697 -54.30 -36.50 -83.16
CA ALA A 697 -54.14 -37.34 -81.96
C ALA A 697 -53.41 -36.59 -80.83
N VAL A 698 -52.44 -35.74 -81.17
CA VAL A 698 -51.71 -34.89 -80.20
C VAL A 698 -52.61 -33.78 -79.69
N LYS A 699 -53.42 -33.17 -80.57
CA LYS A 699 -54.39 -32.12 -80.23
C LYS A 699 -55.44 -32.58 -79.22
N GLN A 700 -55.93 -33.81 -79.35
CA GLN A 700 -56.89 -34.41 -78.41
C GLN A 700 -56.25 -34.78 -77.06
N ALA A 701 -54.94 -35.02 -77.05
CA ALA A 701 -54.19 -35.40 -75.85
C ALA A 701 -53.67 -34.20 -75.03
N VAL A 702 -53.56 -33.01 -75.60
CA VAL A 702 -53.06 -31.81 -74.90
C VAL A 702 -54.24 -31.03 -74.28
N ALA A 703 -54.32 -31.02 -72.96
CA ALA A 703 -55.40 -30.37 -72.22
C ALA A 703 -55.22 -28.85 -72.04
N ALA A 704 -53.98 -28.35 -72.10
CA ALA A 704 -53.67 -26.93 -71.96
C ALA A 704 -52.41 -26.56 -72.76
N ALA A 705 -52.27 -25.27 -73.11
CA ALA A 705 -51.11 -24.77 -73.83
C ALA A 705 -49.79 -25.12 -73.09
N PRO A 706 -48.73 -25.50 -73.84
CA PRO A 706 -47.43 -25.79 -73.26
C PRO A 706 -46.85 -24.55 -72.57
N VAL A 707 -46.27 -24.74 -71.39
CA VAL A 707 -45.63 -23.66 -70.63
C VAL A 707 -44.15 -23.99 -70.50
N ILE A 708 -43.28 -23.11 -71.00
CA ILE A 708 -41.82 -23.22 -70.86
C ILE A 708 -41.39 -22.26 -69.76
N LYS A 709 -40.60 -22.76 -68.80
CA LYS A 709 -40.01 -21.95 -67.73
C LYS A 709 -38.54 -22.31 -67.55
N ALA A 710 -37.76 -21.35 -67.09
CA ALA A 710 -36.44 -21.63 -66.54
C ALA A 710 -36.57 -22.51 -65.29
N ALA A 711 -35.74 -23.55 -65.18
CA ALA A 711 -35.67 -24.44 -64.01
C ALA A 711 -34.97 -23.81 -62.80
N VAL A 712 -34.52 -22.55 -62.91
CA VAL A 712 -33.83 -21.83 -61.84
C VAL A 712 -34.87 -21.20 -60.92
N LYS A 713 -35.00 -21.74 -59.70
CA LYS A 713 -35.63 -21.00 -58.59
C LYS A 713 -34.62 -19.94 -58.13
N GLY A 714 -35.01 -18.66 -58.24
CA GLY A 714 -34.24 -17.54 -57.74
C GLY A 714 -34.03 -17.57 -56.24
#